data_AF-A0A369BBN1-F1
#
_entry.id   AF-A0A369BBN1-F1
#
_cell.length_a   1.000
_cell.length_b   1.000
_cell.length_c   1.000
_cell.angle_alpha   90.00
_cell.angle_beta   90.00
_cell.angle_gamma   90.00
#
_symmetry.space_group_name_H-M   'P 1'
#
loop_
_entity.id
_entity.type
_entity.pdbx_description
1 polymer ?
#
loop_
_entity_poly.entity_id
_entity_poly.type
_entity_poly.pdbx_seq_one_letter_code
_entity_poly.pdbx_strand_id
1 'polypeptide(L)'
;MGLIKKVWKENLTRKVLSVFLASVVLLVCIAGTGLYPVTVSAQTISLGNYQLDSRIRLNSIGYLPEQEKRATIAASCSDFHLVKENGEVVFTGKTASMFNPDTSEQVFIANFSPVTQGGVYCLVVPGIGKSITFKIANDIYMEPFKTSMLGMYLLRCGTEVSATYRGQTFSHRACHTNDAYLDYITGQHTRKDGSKGWHDAGDYNKYVVNAGITVGSMFIAWEQFKDTLKDIKLTMPESSNSIPDYLDELKYEIDWLLTMQYPDGSGKVSHKLSTRNFGGFILPEHENDNRYFTPWGSAATADFVAMMAMASRAFRPYDSSYADKCINAAKVSYQFLKANPYNTNADQSAFSTGEYATSDSDDRLWAAAEMWETLGDSSYLSDFESRASSLSRKIDTDFDWGNVSNLGMFTYLLSERQGKNQALYNSIKSSLISTADGIVATRNSHGYGRPLGASYYWGCNGTVARQTMILQIANNLSPKTDYINTALDAIGFLFGRNYYNRSFVTGLGINPPMKPHDRRSGADSIHDPWPGYLVGGGWPGAKDWVDIEESYQTNEIAINWNAALIYALAGFAEGIPSPQIIYGDVDGDGTVNSNDYAFIRKYLLGLIDTFPGKDGLEAADVDKNGAINSTDFAWVKKYLLGAVDKLPISS
;
A
#
# COMPACT_ATOMS: atom_id res chain seq x y z
N MET A 1 51.10 63.59 -8.34
CA MET A 1 51.15 62.48 -7.36
C MET A 1 49.94 62.52 -6.42
N GLY A 2 48.72 62.54 -6.97
CA GLY A 2 47.47 62.74 -6.21
C GLY A 2 46.23 62.04 -6.78
N LEU A 3 46.36 61.21 -7.81
CA LEU A 3 45.23 60.49 -8.43
C LEU A 3 45.24 58.96 -8.29
N ILE A 4 46.31 58.35 -7.78
CA ILE A 4 46.38 56.87 -7.62
C ILE A 4 45.96 56.41 -6.20
N LYS A 5 45.96 57.30 -5.20
CA LYS A 5 45.54 56.97 -3.83
C LYS A 5 44.02 57.01 -3.59
N LYS A 6 43.22 57.56 -4.51
CA LYS A 6 41.76 57.69 -4.35
C LYS A 6 41.00 56.44 -4.84
N VAL A 7 41.51 55.76 -5.87
CA VAL A 7 40.87 54.56 -6.46
C VAL A 7 41.07 53.30 -5.60
N TRP A 8 42.13 53.23 -4.79
CA TRP A 8 42.37 52.10 -3.89
C TRP A 8 41.53 52.14 -2.60
N LYS A 9 41.09 53.33 -2.16
CA LYS A 9 40.33 53.48 -0.91
C LYS A 9 38.82 53.25 -1.09
N GLU A 10 38.28 53.44 -2.29
CA GLU A 10 36.85 53.19 -2.60
C GLU A 10 36.55 51.74 -2.99
N ASN A 11 37.53 50.98 -3.50
CA ASN A 11 37.35 49.55 -3.81
C ASN A 11 37.49 48.62 -2.59
N LEU A 12 38.19 49.05 -1.52
CA LEU A 12 38.33 48.25 -0.31
C LEU A 12 37.07 48.34 0.58
N THR A 13 36.42 49.49 0.65
CA THR A 13 35.15 49.67 1.39
C THR A 13 33.97 48.96 0.74
N ARG A 14 33.92 48.86 -0.61
CA ARG A 14 32.88 48.07 -1.30
C ARG A 14 33.08 46.56 -1.20
N LYS A 15 34.32 46.06 -1.12
CA LYS A 15 34.61 44.63 -0.90
C LYS A 15 34.44 44.19 0.56
N VAL A 16 34.68 45.07 1.53
CA VAL A 16 34.46 44.76 2.95
C VAL A 16 32.96 44.82 3.32
N LEU A 17 32.15 45.69 2.70
CA LEU A 17 30.69 45.69 2.91
C LEU A 17 29.98 44.49 2.25
N SER A 18 30.47 43.98 1.13
CA SER A 18 29.89 42.81 0.44
C SER A 18 30.23 41.49 1.14
N VAL A 19 31.38 41.41 1.83
CA VAL A 19 31.71 40.26 2.69
C VAL A 19 30.92 40.31 4.01
N PHE A 20 30.67 41.49 4.60
CA PHE A 20 29.86 41.61 5.82
C PHE A 20 28.36 41.34 5.59
N LEU A 21 27.77 41.77 4.46
CA LEU A 21 26.38 41.41 4.12
C LEU A 21 26.22 39.94 3.74
N ALA A 22 27.23 39.31 3.12
CA ALA A 22 27.20 37.87 2.81
C ALA A 22 27.28 37.02 4.09
N SER A 23 28.04 37.44 5.12
CA SER A 23 28.08 36.74 6.42
C SER A 23 26.83 36.96 7.28
N VAL A 24 26.09 38.06 7.12
CA VAL A 24 24.81 38.27 7.84
C VAL A 24 23.66 37.54 7.16
N VAL A 25 23.71 37.33 5.83
CA VAL A 25 22.72 36.47 5.13
C VAL A 25 23.04 34.97 5.29
N LEU A 26 24.31 34.58 5.45
CA LEU A 26 24.65 33.19 5.80
C LEU A 26 24.34 32.83 7.28
N LEU A 27 24.36 33.79 8.21
CA LEU A 27 23.95 33.54 9.60
C LEU A 27 22.43 33.50 9.82
N VAL A 28 21.63 33.99 8.85
CA VAL A 28 20.16 33.89 8.90
C VAL A 28 19.65 32.60 8.22
N CYS A 29 20.47 31.92 7.42
CA CYS A 29 20.09 30.64 6.79
C CYS A 29 20.61 29.39 7.52
N ILE A 30 21.32 29.53 8.64
CA ILE A 30 21.77 28.39 9.49
C ILE A 30 20.96 28.29 10.79
N ALA A 31 20.03 29.23 11.05
CA ALA A 31 19.11 29.19 12.20
C ALA A 31 17.78 28.47 11.91
N GLY A 32 17.73 27.61 10.87
CA GLY A 32 16.51 26.93 10.40
C GLY A 32 16.45 25.42 10.67
N THR A 33 17.46 24.83 11.31
CA THR A 33 17.46 23.41 11.74
C THR A 33 17.79 23.28 13.23
N GLY A 34 17.37 24.29 14.01
CA GLY A 34 17.29 24.10 15.45
C GLY A 34 16.38 22.92 15.72
N LEU A 35 16.96 21.85 16.29
CA LEU A 35 16.26 20.93 17.18
C LEU A 35 15.37 21.80 18.07
N TYR A 36 14.07 21.89 17.74
CA TYR A 36 13.13 22.54 18.62
C TYR A 36 13.27 21.80 19.96
N PRO A 37 13.66 22.48 21.05
CA PRO A 37 13.68 21.82 22.33
C PRO A 37 12.26 21.32 22.55
N VAL A 38 12.11 19.99 22.65
CA VAL A 38 10.87 19.37 23.11
C VAL A 38 10.64 19.95 24.50
N THR A 39 9.75 20.94 24.60
CA THR A 39 9.35 21.47 25.89
C THR A 39 8.42 20.46 26.51
N VAL A 40 9.00 19.46 27.17
CA VAL A 40 8.29 18.60 28.12
C VAL A 40 7.92 19.51 29.28
N SER A 41 6.66 19.94 29.29
CA SER A 41 6.12 20.66 30.43
C SER A 41 5.83 19.62 31.52
N ALA A 42 6.31 19.83 32.75
CA ALA A 42 5.89 19.03 33.92
C ALA A 42 4.39 19.26 34.29
N GLN A 43 3.63 19.85 33.38
CA GLN A 43 2.22 20.13 33.50
C GLN A 43 1.41 18.85 33.31
N THR A 44 0.50 18.61 34.25
CA THR A 44 -0.51 17.57 34.15
C THR A 44 -1.83 18.21 33.73
N ILE A 45 -2.52 17.62 32.76
CA ILE A 45 -3.87 17.98 32.35
C ILE A 45 -4.86 16.94 32.89
N SER A 46 -5.92 17.40 33.56
CA SER A 46 -7.04 16.52 33.92
C SER A 46 -7.89 16.23 32.69
N LEU A 47 -7.70 15.05 32.09
CA LEU A 47 -8.42 14.63 30.87
C LEU A 47 -9.95 14.59 31.04
N GLY A 48 -10.46 14.53 32.28
CA GLY A 48 -11.89 14.61 32.58
C GLY A 48 -12.51 15.98 32.30
N ASN A 49 -11.69 17.04 32.22
CA ASN A 49 -12.15 18.39 31.91
C ASN A 49 -12.38 18.63 30.41
N TYR A 50 -11.98 17.69 29.55
CA TYR A 50 -12.10 17.78 28.10
C TYR A 50 -12.99 16.66 27.58
N GLN A 51 -14.02 17.04 26.82
CA GLN A 51 -14.92 16.11 26.16
C GLN A 51 -14.34 15.69 24.80
N LEU A 52 -14.71 14.49 24.33
CA LEU A 52 -14.43 14.08 22.97
C LEU A 52 -15.08 15.06 21.99
N ASP A 53 -14.32 15.52 20.99
CA ASP A 53 -14.83 16.44 19.98
C ASP A 53 -14.59 15.91 18.57
N SER A 54 -15.66 15.77 17.79
CA SER A 54 -15.61 15.19 16.44
C SER A 54 -14.90 16.07 15.41
N ARG A 55 -14.57 17.31 15.76
CA ARG A 55 -13.78 18.22 14.92
C ARG A 55 -12.29 17.93 14.98
N ILE A 56 -11.82 17.15 15.97
CA ILE A 56 -10.42 16.69 16.07
C ILE A 56 -10.28 15.34 15.36
N ARG A 57 -9.78 15.37 14.12
CA ARG A 57 -9.75 14.22 13.20
C ARG A 57 -8.33 13.71 13.01
N LEU A 58 -8.10 12.43 13.25
CA LEU A 58 -6.77 11.82 13.22
C LEU A 58 -6.83 10.34 12.87
N ASN A 59 -5.68 9.71 12.63
CA ASN A 59 -5.63 8.26 12.43
C ASN A 59 -6.00 7.56 13.75
N SER A 60 -7.17 6.94 13.78
CA SER A 60 -7.71 6.30 14.98
C SER A 60 -7.03 5.00 15.37
N ILE A 61 -6.26 4.38 14.48
CA ILE A 61 -5.42 3.23 14.81
C ILE A 61 -4.21 3.72 15.61
N GLY A 62 -3.42 4.62 15.02
CA GLY A 62 -2.23 5.18 15.63
C GLY A 62 -1.17 5.61 14.64
N TYR A 63 0.08 5.69 15.11
CA TYR A 63 1.22 6.19 14.34
C TYR A 63 2.49 5.37 14.61
N LEU A 64 3.41 5.36 13.65
CA LEU A 64 4.75 4.79 13.83
C LEU A 64 5.70 5.78 14.52
N PRO A 65 6.64 5.32 15.37
CA PRO A 65 7.57 6.18 16.13
C PRO A 65 8.32 7.25 15.33
N GLU A 66 8.98 6.90 14.24
CA GLU A 66 9.88 7.82 13.51
C GLU A 66 9.22 8.53 12.32
N GLN A 67 7.90 8.40 12.17
CA GLN A 67 7.17 8.90 11.00
C GLN A 67 6.34 10.14 11.31
N GLU A 68 5.83 10.79 10.26
CA GLU A 68 4.96 11.93 10.42
C GLU A 68 3.65 11.59 11.14
N LYS A 69 3.24 12.47 12.04
CA LYS A 69 2.03 12.31 12.88
C LYS A 69 1.26 13.61 12.86
N ARG A 70 0.06 13.56 12.28
CA ARG A 70 -0.77 14.75 12.04
C ARG A 70 -2.22 14.49 12.42
N ALA A 71 -2.85 15.51 12.96
CA ALA A 71 -4.29 15.62 13.13
C ALA A 71 -4.81 16.86 12.41
N THR A 72 -6.06 16.81 11.95
CA THR A 72 -6.76 17.93 11.34
C THR A 72 -7.89 18.37 12.27
N ILE A 73 -7.85 19.63 12.70
CA ILE A 73 -8.88 20.23 13.55
C ILE A 73 -9.77 21.14 12.71
N ALA A 74 -11.05 20.79 12.60
CA ALA A 74 -12.07 21.55 11.87
C ALA A 74 -12.71 22.65 12.74
N ALA A 75 -11.88 23.39 13.47
CA ALA A 75 -12.25 24.53 14.30
C ALA A 75 -11.04 25.45 14.48
N SER A 76 -11.29 26.75 14.69
CA SER A 76 -10.22 27.69 14.99
C SER A 76 -9.53 27.34 16.31
N CYS A 77 -8.23 27.11 16.26
CA CYS A 77 -7.40 26.84 17.42
C CYS A 77 -5.96 27.33 17.17
N SER A 78 -5.19 27.45 18.25
CA SER A 78 -3.76 27.77 18.18
C SER A 78 -2.93 26.67 18.82
N ASP A 79 -3.14 26.42 20.10
CA ASP A 79 -2.31 25.52 20.89
C ASP A 79 -2.94 24.14 20.96
N PHE A 80 -2.11 23.11 21.06
CA PHE A 80 -2.54 21.75 21.35
C PHE A 80 -1.50 21.05 22.23
N HIS A 81 -1.95 20.02 22.94
CA HIS A 81 -1.13 19.20 23.80
C HIS A 81 -1.28 17.73 23.42
N LEU A 82 -0.16 17.02 23.32
CA LEU A 82 -0.18 15.56 23.31
C LEU A 82 -0.02 15.09 24.76
N VAL A 83 -0.97 14.27 25.21
CA VAL A 83 -1.12 13.91 26.62
C VAL A 83 -1.18 12.39 26.76
N LYS A 84 -0.45 11.83 27.71
CA LYS A 84 -0.57 10.41 28.11
C LYS A 84 -1.86 10.17 28.90
N GLU A 85 -2.25 8.90 29.08
CA GLU A 85 -3.46 8.54 29.83
C GLU A 85 -3.46 9.03 31.30
N ASN A 86 -2.28 9.14 31.92
CA ASN A 86 -2.11 9.67 33.27
C ASN A 86 -2.24 11.21 33.37
N GLY A 87 -2.48 11.90 32.24
CA GLY A 87 -2.59 13.36 32.16
C GLY A 87 -1.26 14.10 31.94
N GLU A 88 -0.12 13.40 31.88
CA GLU A 88 1.20 14.01 31.62
C GLU A 88 1.24 14.58 30.19
N VAL A 89 1.57 15.88 30.07
CA VAL A 89 1.78 16.53 28.78
C VAL A 89 3.19 16.21 28.28
N VAL A 90 3.28 15.44 27.20
CA VAL A 90 4.57 15.05 26.60
C VAL A 90 5.01 15.97 25.47
N PHE A 91 4.07 16.73 24.91
CA PHE A 91 4.35 17.68 23.84
C PHE A 91 3.31 18.81 23.83
N THR A 92 3.78 20.03 23.59
CA THR A 92 2.93 21.19 23.33
C THR A 92 3.31 21.78 21.99
N GLY A 93 2.33 21.96 21.12
CA GLY A 93 2.56 22.46 19.76
C GLY A 93 1.56 23.54 19.38
N LYS A 94 1.81 24.16 18.23
CA LYS A 94 0.89 25.11 17.59
C LYS A 94 0.39 24.56 16.27
N THR A 95 -0.88 24.80 15.97
CA THR A 95 -1.48 24.39 14.72
C THR A 95 -1.12 25.34 13.57
N ALA A 96 -0.99 24.78 12.37
CA ALA A 96 -0.88 25.55 11.14
C ALA A 96 -2.25 25.62 10.43
N SER A 97 -2.70 26.82 10.10
CA SER A 97 -3.97 27.04 9.40
C SER A 97 -3.84 26.65 7.92
N MET A 98 -4.83 25.93 7.37
CA MET A 98 -4.87 25.48 5.98
C MET A 98 -6.31 25.54 5.46
N PHE A 99 -6.52 26.15 4.29
CA PHE A 99 -7.80 26.05 3.60
C PHE A 99 -7.85 24.72 2.86
N ASN A 100 -8.86 23.90 3.13
CA ASN A 100 -9.11 22.65 2.43
C ASN A 100 -10.17 22.88 1.34
N PRO A 101 -9.79 23.04 0.06
CA PRO A 101 -10.75 23.30 -1.02
C PRO A 101 -11.76 22.15 -1.18
N ASP A 102 -11.34 20.91 -0.90
CA ASP A 102 -12.13 19.70 -1.08
C ASP A 102 -13.44 19.70 -0.24
N THR A 103 -13.35 20.13 1.02
CA THR A 103 -14.53 20.29 1.90
C THR A 103 -15.01 21.74 2.01
N SER A 104 -14.32 22.67 1.36
CA SER A 104 -14.48 24.13 1.50
C SER A 104 -14.43 24.61 2.96
N GLU A 105 -13.45 24.11 3.73
CA GLU A 105 -13.29 24.39 5.15
C GLU A 105 -11.91 24.99 5.47
N GLN A 106 -11.88 25.96 6.37
CA GLN A 106 -10.64 26.33 7.04
C GLN A 106 -10.36 25.31 8.15
N VAL A 107 -9.22 24.63 8.07
CA VAL A 107 -8.79 23.63 9.05
C VAL A 107 -7.44 24.00 9.67
N PHE A 108 -7.12 23.36 10.78
CA PHE A 108 -5.92 23.63 11.57
C PHE A 108 -5.17 22.32 11.78
N ILE A 109 -3.93 22.24 11.29
CA ILE A 109 -3.12 21.02 11.29
C ILE A 109 -2.25 21.00 12.54
N ALA A 110 -2.47 20.02 13.42
CA ALA A 110 -1.59 19.72 14.54
C ALA A 110 -0.54 18.69 14.10
N ASN A 111 0.73 19.06 14.14
CA ASN A 111 1.86 18.16 13.84
C ASN A 111 2.61 17.81 15.13
N PHE A 112 2.56 16.55 15.52
CA PHE A 112 3.22 16.00 16.72
C PHE A 112 4.24 14.92 16.37
N SER A 113 4.77 14.97 15.14
CA SER A 113 5.83 14.07 14.65
C SER A 113 7.05 13.97 15.56
N PRO A 114 7.52 15.05 16.26
CA PRO A 114 8.67 14.95 17.16
C PRO A 114 8.52 13.96 18.32
N VAL A 115 7.30 13.53 18.65
CA VAL A 115 7.08 12.51 19.68
C VAL A 115 7.27 11.13 19.06
N THR A 116 8.37 10.47 19.42
CA THR A 116 8.72 9.12 18.93
C THR A 116 8.53 8.03 19.98
N GLN A 117 8.39 8.40 21.25
CA GLN A 117 8.20 7.43 22.33
C GLN A 117 6.92 6.62 22.10
N GLY A 118 7.03 5.29 22.22
CA GLY A 118 5.89 4.40 22.17
C GLY A 118 4.97 4.58 23.38
N GLY A 119 3.66 4.51 23.18
CA GLY A 119 2.68 4.70 24.24
C GLY A 119 1.26 4.96 23.76
N VAL A 120 0.36 5.18 24.71
CA VAL A 120 -1.04 5.59 24.47
C VAL A 120 -1.17 7.08 24.75
N TYR A 121 -1.75 7.80 23.80
CA TYR A 121 -1.86 9.25 23.84
C TYR A 121 -3.26 9.72 23.46
N CYS A 122 -3.60 10.94 23.84
CA CYS A 122 -4.71 11.70 23.27
C CYS A 122 -4.24 13.13 22.96
N LEU A 123 -4.86 13.73 21.94
CA LEU A 123 -4.65 15.13 21.60
C LEU A 123 -5.67 15.99 22.36
N VAL A 124 -5.20 16.99 23.10
CA VAL A 124 -6.04 17.97 23.79
C VAL A 124 -5.88 19.33 23.12
N VAL A 125 -7.00 19.95 22.74
CA VAL A 125 -7.04 21.26 22.09
C VAL A 125 -7.87 22.21 22.95
N PRO A 126 -7.23 23.15 23.67
CA PRO A 126 -7.93 24.12 24.52
C PRO A 126 -9.06 24.85 23.81
N GLY A 127 -10.21 24.97 24.48
CA GLY A 127 -11.42 25.60 23.93
C GLY A 127 -12.22 24.73 22.95
N ILE A 128 -11.69 23.57 22.53
CA ILE A 128 -12.36 22.63 21.64
C ILE A 128 -12.71 21.34 22.39
N GLY A 129 -11.72 20.57 22.83
CA GLY A 129 -11.94 19.26 23.42
C GLY A 129 -10.72 18.36 23.31
N LYS A 130 -10.95 17.04 23.27
CA LYS A 130 -9.90 16.04 23.05
C LYS A 130 -10.26 15.06 21.93
N SER A 131 -9.24 14.45 21.33
CA SER A 131 -9.41 13.30 20.45
C SER A 131 -9.76 12.04 21.24
N ILE A 132 -10.10 10.97 20.52
CA ILE A 132 -9.96 9.61 21.05
C ILE A 132 -8.51 9.33 21.47
N THR A 133 -8.32 8.27 22.26
CA THR A 133 -6.97 7.72 22.50
C THR A 133 -6.46 7.01 21.26
N PHE A 134 -5.16 7.12 20.98
CA PHE A 134 -4.47 6.41 19.92
C PHE A 134 -3.08 5.97 20.40
N LYS A 135 -2.44 5.06 19.68
CA LYS A 135 -1.12 4.54 20.05
C LYS A 135 -0.01 5.08 19.15
N ILE A 136 1.20 5.18 19.69
CA ILE A 136 2.44 5.21 18.94
C ILE A 136 3.14 3.87 19.21
N ALA A 137 3.36 3.06 18.18
CA ALA A 137 3.95 1.73 18.31
C ALA A 137 4.54 1.26 16.97
N ASN A 138 5.54 0.36 17.01
CA ASN A 138 6.15 -0.18 15.79
C ASN A 138 5.20 -1.11 15.04
N ASP A 139 4.46 -1.95 15.76
CA ASP A 139 3.53 -2.96 15.22
C ASP A 139 2.10 -2.43 15.02
N ILE A 140 1.95 -1.10 14.94
CA ILE A 140 0.64 -0.44 15.04
C ILE A 140 -0.36 -0.86 13.95
N TYR A 141 0.13 -1.34 12.80
CA TYR A 141 -0.69 -1.77 11.67
C TYR A 141 -0.83 -3.30 11.54
N MET A 142 -0.26 -4.09 12.46
CA MET A 142 -0.40 -5.54 12.43
C MET A 142 -1.85 -6.00 12.64
N GLU A 143 -2.59 -5.41 13.59
CA GLU A 143 -3.99 -5.77 13.82
C GLU A 143 -4.90 -5.37 12.65
N PRO A 144 -4.83 -4.14 12.11
CA PRO A 144 -5.55 -3.80 10.89
C PRO A 144 -5.23 -4.73 9.71
N PHE A 145 -3.95 -5.09 9.52
CA PHE A 145 -3.53 -6.00 8.47
C PHE A 145 -4.20 -7.38 8.62
N LYS A 146 -4.10 -7.98 9.81
CA LYS A 146 -4.70 -9.29 10.10
C LYS A 146 -6.22 -9.26 9.98
N THR A 147 -6.86 -8.18 10.40
CA THR A 147 -8.31 -8.02 10.31
C THR A 147 -8.76 -7.84 8.85
N SER A 148 -7.99 -7.14 8.01
CA SER A 148 -8.28 -7.07 6.56
C SER A 148 -8.10 -8.42 5.86
N MET A 149 -7.09 -9.21 6.24
CA MET A 149 -6.94 -10.60 5.77
C MET A 149 -8.06 -11.51 6.28
N LEU A 150 -8.54 -11.31 7.52
CA LEU A 150 -9.72 -12.01 8.04
C LEU A 150 -10.95 -11.73 7.17
N GLY A 151 -11.13 -10.50 6.69
CA GLY A 151 -12.17 -10.17 5.71
C GLY A 151 -12.10 -11.03 4.45
N MET A 152 -10.90 -11.24 3.89
CA MET A 152 -10.72 -12.11 2.71
C MET A 152 -11.11 -13.57 3.00
N TYR A 153 -10.68 -14.11 4.14
CA TYR A 153 -11.10 -15.46 4.58
C TYR A 153 -12.62 -15.57 4.72
N LEU A 154 -13.25 -14.54 5.28
CA LEU A 154 -14.70 -14.51 5.47
C LEU A 154 -15.49 -14.31 4.16
N LEU A 155 -14.84 -13.90 3.08
CA LEU A 155 -15.41 -13.85 1.72
C LEU A 155 -15.30 -15.19 0.98
N ARG A 156 -14.68 -16.23 1.56
CA ARG A 156 -14.52 -17.52 0.87
C ARG A 156 -15.86 -18.16 0.51
N CYS A 157 -16.00 -18.49 -0.78
CA CYS A 157 -17.12 -19.20 -1.37
C CYS A 157 -16.85 -20.72 -1.39
N GLY A 158 -17.88 -21.57 -1.39
CA GLY A 158 -17.70 -23.03 -1.51
C GLY A 158 -17.30 -23.76 -0.23
N THR A 159 -17.11 -23.04 0.88
CA THR A 159 -16.70 -23.59 2.18
C THR A 159 -17.52 -22.99 3.32
N GLU A 160 -17.57 -23.69 4.44
CA GLU A 160 -17.92 -23.07 5.71
C GLU A 160 -16.81 -22.09 6.11
N VAL A 161 -17.22 -20.93 6.63
CA VAL A 161 -16.31 -19.98 7.27
C VAL A 161 -16.81 -19.73 8.69
N SER A 162 -15.88 -19.58 9.62
CA SER A 162 -16.16 -19.25 11.01
C SER A 162 -14.97 -18.53 11.63
N ALA A 163 -15.21 -17.39 12.26
CA ALA A 163 -14.22 -16.68 13.07
C ALA A 163 -14.88 -15.89 14.20
N THR A 164 -14.25 -15.85 15.37
CA THR A 164 -14.62 -14.96 16.46
C THR A 164 -13.78 -13.69 16.40
N TYR A 165 -14.43 -12.54 16.21
CA TYR A 165 -13.81 -11.22 16.23
C TYR A 165 -14.48 -10.35 17.27
N ARG A 166 -13.69 -9.81 18.21
CA ARG A 166 -14.15 -8.95 19.33
C ARG A 166 -15.34 -9.54 20.11
N GLY A 167 -15.32 -10.85 20.33
CA GLY A 167 -16.34 -11.57 21.10
C GLY A 167 -17.61 -11.96 20.33
N GLN A 168 -17.69 -11.65 19.03
CA GLN A 168 -18.79 -12.05 18.16
C GLN A 168 -18.29 -13.08 17.14
N THR A 169 -19.07 -14.14 16.90
CA THR A 169 -18.72 -15.19 15.93
C THR A 169 -19.46 -14.94 14.63
N PHE A 170 -18.70 -14.64 13.58
CA PHE A 170 -19.18 -14.49 12.21
C PHE A 170 -19.00 -15.82 11.49
N SER A 171 -20.07 -16.39 10.95
CA SER A 171 -20.01 -17.69 10.29
C SER A 171 -21.15 -17.90 9.32
N HIS A 172 -20.90 -18.68 8.27
CA HIS A 172 -21.94 -19.23 7.41
C HIS A 172 -21.53 -20.64 6.94
N ARG A 173 -22.50 -21.49 6.58
CA ARG A 173 -22.22 -22.85 6.07
C ARG A 173 -21.65 -22.79 4.65
N ALA A 174 -21.15 -23.93 4.15
CA ALA A 174 -20.74 -24.04 2.76
C ALA A 174 -21.84 -23.57 1.78
N CYS A 175 -21.48 -22.64 0.91
CA CYS A 175 -22.35 -21.96 -0.03
C CYS A 175 -21.95 -22.26 -1.48
N HIS A 176 -22.87 -22.08 -2.44
CA HIS A 176 -22.62 -22.22 -3.88
C HIS A 176 -21.91 -23.54 -4.28
N THR A 177 -22.17 -24.62 -3.56
CA THR A 177 -21.45 -25.91 -3.73
C THR A 177 -21.77 -26.63 -5.04
N ASN A 178 -22.70 -26.09 -5.83
CA ASN A 178 -23.07 -26.55 -7.16
C ASN A 178 -22.40 -25.75 -8.29
N ASP A 179 -21.54 -24.78 -7.97
CA ASP A 179 -20.76 -24.06 -8.97
C ASP A 179 -20.04 -25.04 -9.93
N ALA A 180 -20.19 -24.90 -11.24
CA ALA A 180 -21.18 -24.12 -11.98
C ALA A 180 -21.58 -24.80 -13.31
N TYR A 181 -22.57 -24.24 -14.00
CA TYR A 181 -23.09 -24.81 -15.25
C TYR A 181 -22.52 -24.16 -16.52
N LEU A 182 -22.40 -24.96 -17.58
CA LEU A 182 -21.81 -24.59 -18.88
C LEU A 182 -22.83 -24.15 -19.95
N ASP A 183 -24.09 -23.89 -19.60
CA ASP A 183 -25.16 -23.54 -20.54
C ASP A 183 -24.76 -22.43 -21.51
N TYR A 184 -24.12 -21.37 -20.99
CA TYR A 184 -23.69 -20.21 -21.78
C TYR A 184 -22.33 -20.37 -22.45
N ILE A 185 -21.68 -21.52 -22.28
CA ILE A 185 -20.37 -21.85 -22.87
C ILE A 185 -20.53 -22.85 -24.02
N THR A 186 -21.28 -23.93 -23.79
CA THR A 186 -21.42 -25.06 -24.72
C THR A 186 -22.85 -25.31 -25.18
N GLY A 187 -23.84 -24.60 -24.61
CA GLY A 187 -25.26 -24.89 -24.81
C GLY A 187 -25.76 -26.12 -24.04
N GLN A 188 -24.92 -26.74 -23.22
CA GLN A 188 -25.28 -27.94 -22.44
C GLN A 188 -25.39 -27.61 -20.95
N HIS A 189 -26.45 -28.09 -20.32
CA HIS A 189 -26.65 -28.01 -18.87
C HIS A 189 -25.77 -29.03 -18.12
N THR A 190 -24.46 -28.89 -18.28
CA THR A 190 -23.44 -29.75 -17.66
C THR A 190 -22.74 -28.96 -16.57
N ARG A 191 -22.60 -29.58 -15.40
CA ARG A 191 -21.82 -29.01 -14.30
C ARG A 191 -20.33 -29.24 -14.53
N LYS A 192 -19.53 -28.19 -14.37
CA LYS A 192 -18.08 -28.23 -14.22
C LYS A 192 -17.76 -27.59 -12.88
N ASP A 193 -16.85 -28.18 -12.11
CA ASP A 193 -16.45 -27.58 -10.83
C ASP A 193 -15.91 -26.17 -11.04
N GLY A 194 -16.53 -25.20 -10.37
CA GLY A 194 -16.12 -23.81 -10.29
C GLY A 194 -16.16 -23.30 -8.86
N SER A 195 -16.07 -24.20 -7.88
CA SER A 195 -16.09 -23.88 -6.44
C SER A 195 -14.87 -23.07 -5.98
N LYS A 196 -14.83 -22.73 -4.69
CA LYS A 196 -13.81 -21.88 -4.04
C LYS A 196 -13.85 -20.42 -4.52
N GLY A 197 -12.75 -19.70 -4.29
CA GLY A 197 -12.60 -18.28 -4.55
C GLY A 197 -13.35 -17.41 -3.56
N TRP A 198 -13.25 -16.11 -3.75
CA TRP A 198 -13.92 -15.11 -2.91
C TRP A 198 -15.21 -14.63 -3.57
N HIS A 199 -16.24 -14.41 -2.76
CA HIS A 199 -17.31 -13.49 -3.12
C HIS A 199 -16.69 -12.11 -3.39
N ASP A 200 -17.06 -11.48 -4.50
CA ASP A 200 -16.36 -10.30 -4.99
C ASP A 200 -16.62 -9.04 -4.16
N ALA A 201 -17.86 -8.88 -3.71
CA ALA A 201 -18.31 -7.64 -3.11
C ALA A 201 -19.41 -7.90 -2.07
N GLY A 202 -20.40 -7.02 -2.00
CA GLY A 202 -21.61 -7.27 -1.23
C GLY A 202 -22.48 -8.39 -1.82
N ASP A 203 -22.23 -8.78 -3.07
CA ASP A 203 -22.83 -9.93 -3.74
C ASP A 203 -21.93 -11.17 -3.74
N TYR A 204 -22.53 -12.31 -4.08
CA TYR A 204 -21.84 -13.60 -4.02
C TYR A 204 -21.20 -14.05 -5.33
N ASN A 205 -21.29 -13.24 -6.39
CA ASN A 205 -20.72 -13.61 -7.68
C ASN A 205 -19.18 -13.47 -7.66
N LYS A 206 -18.51 -14.08 -8.65
CA LYS A 206 -17.04 -14.13 -8.73
C LYS A 206 -16.59 -13.69 -10.12
N TYR A 207 -15.72 -12.69 -10.22
CA TYR A 207 -15.40 -11.99 -11.47
C TYR A 207 -13.90 -11.96 -11.73
N VAL A 208 -13.47 -12.47 -12.90
CA VAL A 208 -12.03 -12.69 -13.18
C VAL A 208 -11.26 -11.38 -13.32
N VAL A 209 -11.86 -10.35 -13.91
CA VAL A 209 -11.20 -9.04 -14.11
C VAL A 209 -10.94 -8.34 -12.77
N ASN A 210 -11.93 -8.31 -11.87
CA ASN A 210 -11.72 -7.72 -10.54
C ASN A 210 -10.75 -8.54 -9.67
N ALA A 211 -10.76 -9.87 -9.83
CA ALA A 211 -9.74 -10.74 -9.25
C ALA A 211 -8.33 -10.39 -9.77
N GLY A 212 -8.20 -9.93 -11.01
CA GLY A 212 -6.94 -9.45 -11.61
C GLY A 212 -6.21 -8.44 -10.73
N ILE A 213 -6.77 -7.25 -10.53
CA ILE A 213 -6.14 -6.21 -9.69
C ILE A 213 -6.01 -6.65 -8.22
N THR A 214 -6.94 -7.48 -7.72
CA THR A 214 -6.94 -7.99 -6.35
C THR A 214 -5.73 -8.89 -6.12
N VAL A 215 -5.65 -10.00 -6.86
CA VAL A 215 -4.59 -11.00 -6.77
C VAL A 215 -3.25 -10.40 -7.17
N GLY A 216 -3.22 -9.58 -8.23
CA GLY A 216 -2.01 -8.91 -8.68
C GLY A 216 -1.40 -7.99 -7.62
N SER A 217 -2.21 -7.13 -6.98
CA SER A 217 -1.72 -6.27 -5.90
C SER A 217 -1.28 -7.06 -4.66
N MET A 218 -1.98 -8.14 -4.30
CA MET A 218 -1.60 -9.02 -3.19
C MET A 218 -0.31 -9.81 -3.47
N PHE A 219 -0.10 -10.30 -4.69
CA PHE A 219 1.18 -10.93 -5.04
C PHE A 219 2.32 -9.91 -5.09
N ILE A 220 2.09 -8.69 -5.58
CA ILE A 220 3.12 -7.64 -5.50
C ILE A 220 3.45 -7.30 -4.04
N ALA A 221 2.47 -7.31 -3.12
CA ALA A 221 2.73 -7.18 -1.69
C ALA A 221 3.59 -8.34 -1.17
N TRP A 222 3.26 -9.58 -1.55
CA TRP A 222 4.07 -10.77 -1.23
C TRP A 222 5.51 -10.63 -1.70
N GLU A 223 5.74 -10.11 -2.90
CA GLU A 223 7.08 -9.99 -3.46
C GLU A 223 7.90 -8.88 -2.80
N GLN A 224 7.29 -7.72 -2.53
CA GLN A 224 7.99 -6.60 -1.90
C GLN A 224 8.22 -6.79 -0.40
N PHE A 225 7.28 -7.42 0.30
CA PHE A 225 7.28 -7.54 1.75
C PHE A 225 7.41 -8.99 2.22
N LYS A 226 8.00 -9.85 1.37
CA LYS A 226 8.09 -11.30 1.59
C LYS A 226 8.63 -11.68 2.95
N ASP A 227 9.69 -11.00 3.39
CA ASP A 227 10.37 -11.34 4.64
C ASP A 227 9.52 -11.07 5.88
N THR A 228 8.60 -10.12 5.80
CA THR A 228 7.59 -9.87 6.83
C THR A 228 6.41 -10.83 6.67
N LEU A 229 5.83 -10.90 5.47
CA LEU A 229 4.57 -11.61 5.22
C LEU A 229 4.67 -13.13 5.38
N LYS A 230 5.84 -13.72 5.13
CA LYS A 230 6.03 -15.18 5.22
C LYS A 230 5.83 -15.74 6.63
N ASP A 231 6.06 -14.91 7.66
CA ASP A 231 6.05 -15.32 9.06
C ASP A 231 4.75 -14.91 9.79
N ILE A 232 3.90 -14.09 9.16
CA ILE A 232 2.63 -13.67 9.74
C ILE A 232 1.65 -14.85 9.78
N LYS A 233 1.17 -15.16 11.00
CA LYS A 233 0.07 -16.09 11.24
C LYS A 233 -1.29 -15.41 11.26
N LEU A 234 -2.24 -15.98 10.51
CA LEU A 234 -3.60 -15.52 10.33
C LEU A 234 -4.59 -16.45 11.05
N THR A 235 -5.86 -16.05 11.11
CA THR A 235 -6.93 -16.87 11.67
C THR A 235 -7.64 -17.60 10.53
N MET A 236 -7.17 -18.80 10.19
CA MET A 236 -7.70 -19.58 9.08
C MET A 236 -7.45 -21.10 9.23
N PRO A 237 -8.17 -21.96 8.49
CA PRO A 237 -8.02 -23.41 8.57
C PRO A 237 -6.62 -23.92 8.18
N GLU A 238 -5.92 -23.21 7.29
CA GLU A 238 -4.66 -23.66 6.73
C GLU A 238 -3.42 -23.38 7.59
N SER A 239 -3.52 -22.62 8.69
CA SER A 239 -2.38 -22.11 9.48
C SER A 239 -1.40 -23.15 10.04
N SER A 240 -1.74 -24.44 9.97
CA SER A 240 -0.88 -25.57 10.38
C SER A 240 -0.15 -26.27 9.24
N ASN A 241 -0.33 -25.84 7.98
CA ASN A 241 0.34 -26.44 6.82
C ASN A 241 1.77 -25.86 6.64
N SER A 242 2.42 -26.18 5.52
CA SER A 242 3.78 -25.71 5.17
C SER A 242 3.82 -24.50 4.24
N ILE A 243 2.67 -23.91 3.92
CA ILE A 243 2.53 -22.71 3.10
C ILE A 243 2.40 -21.51 4.06
N PRO A 244 2.99 -20.35 3.74
CA PRO A 244 2.71 -19.13 4.50
C PRO A 244 1.22 -18.78 4.45
N ASP A 245 0.61 -18.50 5.60
CA ASP A 245 -0.82 -18.21 5.73
C ASP A 245 -1.30 -17.14 4.74
N TYR A 246 -0.47 -16.12 4.46
CA TYR A 246 -0.75 -15.11 3.44
C TYR A 246 -0.98 -15.74 2.05
N LEU A 247 -0.10 -16.65 1.64
CA LEU A 247 -0.21 -17.36 0.37
C LEU A 247 -1.33 -18.41 0.38
N ASP A 248 -1.69 -19.00 1.51
CA ASP A 248 -2.86 -19.88 1.60
C ASP A 248 -4.15 -19.14 1.23
N GLU A 249 -4.31 -17.90 1.69
CA GLU A 249 -5.48 -17.10 1.33
C GLU A 249 -5.52 -16.84 -0.19
N LEU A 250 -4.40 -16.40 -0.80
CA LEU A 250 -4.34 -16.26 -2.26
C LEU A 250 -4.58 -17.59 -2.98
N LYS A 251 -4.09 -18.70 -2.43
CA LYS A 251 -4.27 -20.03 -3.04
C LYS A 251 -5.75 -20.38 -3.15
N TYR A 252 -6.57 -19.98 -2.19
CA TYR A 252 -8.02 -20.21 -2.24
C TYR A 252 -8.68 -19.55 -3.46
N GLU A 253 -8.20 -18.37 -3.85
CA GLU A 253 -8.64 -17.66 -5.06
C GLU A 253 -8.04 -18.25 -6.34
N ILE A 254 -6.73 -18.57 -6.35
CA ILE A 254 -6.10 -19.21 -7.51
C ILE A 254 -6.74 -20.57 -7.80
N ASP A 255 -7.15 -21.33 -6.78
CA ASP A 255 -7.85 -22.60 -6.96
C ASP A 255 -9.16 -22.41 -7.74
N TRP A 256 -9.94 -21.34 -7.49
CA TRP A 256 -11.12 -20.99 -8.28
C TRP A 256 -10.75 -20.51 -9.68
N LEU A 257 -9.79 -19.60 -9.81
CA LEU A 257 -9.39 -19.05 -11.10
C LEU A 257 -8.96 -20.15 -12.07
N LEU A 258 -8.22 -21.17 -11.61
CA LEU A 258 -7.83 -22.34 -12.41
C LEU A 258 -9.03 -23.11 -13.01
N THR A 259 -10.24 -22.94 -12.46
CA THR A 259 -11.47 -23.52 -13.03
C THR A 259 -12.06 -22.72 -14.19
N MET A 260 -11.63 -21.47 -14.41
CA MET A 260 -12.29 -20.53 -15.33
C MET A 260 -11.88 -20.69 -16.80
N GLN A 261 -10.80 -21.42 -17.11
CA GLN A 261 -10.45 -21.76 -18.50
C GLN A 261 -11.53 -22.63 -19.15
N TYR A 262 -11.86 -22.39 -20.40
CA TYR A 262 -12.86 -23.16 -21.14
C TYR A 262 -12.50 -24.67 -21.20
N PRO A 263 -13.51 -25.57 -21.12
CA PRO A 263 -13.27 -27.01 -21.11
C PRO A 263 -12.80 -27.57 -22.46
N ASP A 264 -12.84 -26.79 -23.53
CA ASP A 264 -12.42 -27.19 -24.88
C ASP A 264 -10.89 -27.15 -25.09
N GLY A 265 -10.14 -26.71 -24.08
CA GLY A 265 -8.68 -26.59 -24.15
C GLY A 265 -8.19 -25.40 -24.99
N SER A 266 -9.08 -24.49 -25.41
CA SER A 266 -8.74 -23.34 -26.24
C SER A 266 -7.84 -22.31 -25.54
N GLY A 267 -7.89 -22.24 -24.21
CA GLY A 267 -7.22 -21.20 -23.43
C GLY A 267 -8.06 -19.93 -23.20
N LYS A 268 -9.29 -19.86 -23.72
CA LYS A 268 -10.26 -18.83 -23.34
C LYS A 268 -10.59 -18.94 -21.86
N VAL A 269 -10.87 -17.81 -21.21
CA VAL A 269 -11.25 -17.76 -19.80
C VAL A 269 -12.61 -17.10 -19.66
N SER A 270 -13.54 -17.77 -18.98
CA SER A 270 -14.86 -17.21 -18.65
C SER A 270 -14.72 -15.92 -17.86
N HIS A 271 -15.49 -14.89 -18.23
CA HIS A 271 -15.38 -13.56 -17.63
C HIS A 271 -15.77 -13.53 -16.15
N LYS A 272 -16.84 -14.26 -15.79
CA LYS A 272 -17.32 -14.42 -14.42
C LYS A 272 -18.02 -15.76 -14.24
N LEU A 273 -18.22 -16.12 -12.98
CA LEU A 273 -19.10 -17.20 -12.55
C LEU A 273 -20.23 -16.57 -11.74
N SER A 274 -21.46 -16.62 -12.26
CA SER A 274 -22.53 -15.77 -11.73
C SER A 274 -23.93 -16.39 -11.83
N THR A 275 -24.82 -16.02 -10.91
CA THR A 275 -26.27 -16.11 -11.12
C THR A 275 -26.67 -15.17 -12.27
N ARG A 276 -27.87 -15.36 -12.86
CA ARG A 276 -28.34 -14.46 -13.93
C ARG A 276 -28.58 -13.03 -13.44
N ASN A 277 -29.15 -12.89 -12.25
CA ASN A 277 -29.45 -11.61 -11.63
C ASN A 277 -28.91 -11.60 -10.21
N PHE A 278 -28.71 -10.42 -9.63
CA PHE A 278 -28.38 -10.29 -8.22
C PHE A 278 -29.43 -10.97 -7.33
N GLY A 279 -28.98 -11.83 -6.42
CA GLY A 279 -29.81 -12.38 -5.35
C GLY A 279 -30.14 -11.32 -4.29
N GLY A 280 -31.09 -11.64 -3.40
CA GLY A 280 -31.49 -10.77 -2.29
C GLY A 280 -30.46 -10.73 -1.15
N PHE A 281 -30.79 -9.98 -0.09
CA PHE A 281 -30.07 -9.98 1.19
C PHE A 281 -30.41 -11.24 1.99
N ILE A 282 -29.73 -12.32 1.64
CA ILE A 282 -29.82 -13.64 2.30
C ILE A 282 -28.40 -14.15 2.57
N LEU A 283 -28.23 -15.01 3.56
CA LEU A 283 -26.97 -15.73 3.76
C LEU A 283 -26.61 -16.59 2.52
N PRO A 284 -25.32 -16.75 2.20
CA PRO A 284 -24.91 -17.31 0.90
C PRO A 284 -25.30 -18.78 0.73
N GLU A 285 -25.38 -19.58 1.81
CA GLU A 285 -25.86 -20.97 1.74
C GLU A 285 -27.38 -21.09 1.48
N HIS A 286 -28.10 -19.97 1.46
CA HIS A 286 -29.51 -19.92 1.10
C HIS A 286 -29.74 -19.48 -0.36
N GLU A 287 -28.70 -19.03 -1.06
CA GLU A 287 -28.77 -18.76 -2.50
C GLU A 287 -28.70 -20.08 -3.29
N ASN A 288 -29.86 -20.57 -3.71
CA ASN A 288 -30.00 -21.86 -4.40
C ASN A 288 -30.15 -21.72 -5.93
N ASP A 289 -30.10 -20.49 -6.45
CA ASP A 289 -30.18 -20.25 -7.89
C ASP A 289 -28.97 -20.85 -8.62
N ASN A 290 -29.22 -21.38 -9.82
CA ASN A 290 -28.14 -21.89 -10.66
C ASN A 290 -27.16 -20.76 -11.02
N ARG A 291 -25.87 -21.09 -10.94
CA ARG A 291 -24.77 -20.24 -11.35
C ARG A 291 -24.08 -20.78 -12.59
N TYR A 292 -23.60 -19.87 -13.42
CA TYR A 292 -23.11 -20.20 -14.75
C TYR A 292 -21.72 -19.60 -14.97
N PHE A 293 -20.87 -20.35 -15.65
CA PHE A 293 -19.74 -19.75 -16.35
C PHE A 293 -20.28 -18.86 -17.46
N THR A 294 -19.80 -17.61 -17.53
CA THR A 294 -20.19 -16.68 -18.61
C THR A 294 -19.24 -16.77 -19.79
N PRO A 295 -19.66 -16.30 -20.98
CA PRO A 295 -18.77 -16.17 -22.12
C PRO A 295 -17.45 -15.46 -21.79
N TRP A 296 -16.40 -15.86 -22.50
CA TRP A 296 -15.04 -15.34 -22.31
C TRP A 296 -14.88 -13.89 -22.75
N GLY A 297 -13.94 -13.19 -22.12
CA GLY A 297 -13.42 -11.90 -22.56
C GLY A 297 -11.90 -11.96 -22.68
N SER A 298 -11.31 -11.14 -23.55
CA SER A 298 -9.86 -11.13 -23.74
C SER A 298 -9.11 -10.51 -22.56
N ALA A 299 -9.69 -9.50 -21.89
CA ALA A 299 -9.19 -8.95 -20.62
C ALA A 299 -9.09 -10.03 -19.53
N ALA A 300 -10.21 -10.70 -19.20
CA ALA A 300 -10.24 -11.83 -18.26
C ALA A 300 -9.24 -12.96 -18.61
N THR A 301 -9.02 -13.20 -19.90
CA THR A 301 -8.02 -14.18 -20.36
C THR A 301 -6.59 -13.70 -20.12
N ALA A 302 -6.31 -12.41 -20.30
CA ALA A 302 -5.00 -11.81 -20.03
C ALA A 302 -4.72 -11.70 -18.52
N ASP A 303 -5.68 -11.26 -17.72
CA ASP A 303 -5.59 -11.25 -16.26
C ASP A 303 -5.31 -12.64 -15.69
N PHE A 304 -6.02 -13.65 -16.20
CA PHE A 304 -5.76 -15.04 -15.82
C PHE A 304 -4.32 -15.47 -16.11
N VAL A 305 -3.75 -15.10 -17.27
CA VAL A 305 -2.34 -15.39 -17.57
C VAL A 305 -1.44 -14.74 -16.54
N ALA A 306 -1.65 -13.47 -16.24
CA ALA A 306 -0.83 -12.73 -15.30
C ALA A 306 -0.90 -13.36 -13.90
N MET A 307 -2.11 -13.56 -13.37
CA MET A 307 -2.33 -14.18 -12.06
C MET A 307 -1.72 -15.58 -11.95
N MET A 308 -1.87 -16.42 -12.98
CA MET A 308 -1.30 -17.77 -12.98
C MET A 308 0.24 -17.78 -13.07
N ALA A 309 0.84 -16.85 -13.83
CA ALA A 309 2.28 -16.70 -13.88
C ALA A 309 2.85 -16.26 -12.51
N MET A 310 2.22 -15.28 -11.86
CA MET A 310 2.55 -14.86 -10.49
C MET A 310 2.41 -16.01 -9.49
N ALA A 311 1.27 -16.71 -9.52
CA ALA A 311 1.03 -17.87 -8.66
C ALA A 311 2.11 -18.93 -8.83
N SER A 312 2.50 -19.26 -10.08
CA SER A 312 3.57 -20.23 -10.32
C SER A 312 4.86 -19.88 -9.57
N ARG A 313 5.37 -18.65 -9.71
CA ARG A 313 6.64 -18.30 -9.05
C ARG A 313 6.49 -18.15 -7.53
N ALA A 314 5.36 -17.64 -7.05
CA ALA A 314 5.10 -17.48 -5.61
C ALA A 314 4.98 -18.83 -4.89
N PHE A 315 4.26 -19.80 -5.48
CA PHE A 315 4.03 -21.11 -4.87
C PHE A 315 5.14 -22.13 -5.12
N ARG A 316 6.02 -21.93 -6.11
CA ARG A 316 7.08 -22.91 -6.44
C ARG A 316 7.93 -23.38 -5.26
N PRO A 317 8.29 -22.54 -4.26
CA PRO A 317 9.04 -23.00 -3.08
C PRO A 317 8.23 -23.88 -2.11
N TYR A 318 6.90 -23.85 -2.19
CA TYR A 318 5.99 -24.46 -1.21
C TYR A 318 5.18 -25.63 -1.77
N ASP A 319 4.80 -25.53 -3.06
CA ASP A 319 4.12 -26.57 -3.82
C ASP A 319 4.51 -26.46 -5.31
N SER A 320 5.56 -27.18 -5.69
CA SER A 320 6.09 -27.15 -7.06
C SER A 320 5.11 -27.75 -8.08
N SER A 321 4.30 -28.74 -7.70
CA SER A 321 3.31 -29.34 -8.60
C SER A 321 2.18 -28.37 -8.90
N TYR A 322 1.74 -27.63 -7.88
CA TYR A 322 0.74 -26.58 -8.06
C TYR A 322 1.29 -25.41 -8.89
N ALA A 323 2.55 -25.02 -8.65
CA ALA A 323 3.22 -24.03 -9.48
C ALA A 323 3.31 -24.45 -10.96
N ASP A 324 3.67 -25.71 -11.24
CA ASP A 324 3.70 -26.24 -12.60
C ASP A 324 2.30 -26.26 -13.25
N LYS A 325 1.25 -26.57 -12.47
CA LYS A 325 -0.14 -26.46 -12.94
C LYS A 325 -0.47 -25.02 -13.35
N CYS A 326 -0.13 -24.04 -12.52
CA CYS A 326 -0.40 -22.63 -12.80
C CYS A 326 0.31 -22.15 -14.07
N ILE A 327 1.61 -22.38 -14.21
CA ILE A 327 2.36 -21.89 -15.38
C ILE A 327 1.95 -22.59 -16.68
N ASN A 328 1.56 -23.86 -16.62
CA ASN A 328 1.04 -24.57 -17.78
C ASN A 328 -0.31 -23.98 -18.22
N ALA A 329 -1.20 -23.65 -17.28
CA ALA A 329 -2.45 -22.96 -17.58
C ALA A 329 -2.21 -21.58 -18.21
N ALA A 330 -1.28 -20.79 -17.64
CA ALA A 330 -0.89 -19.48 -18.16
C ALA A 330 -0.38 -19.55 -19.61
N LYS A 331 0.48 -20.53 -19.92
CA LYS A 331 1.02 -20.74 -21.28
C LYS A 331 -0.08 -21.01 -22.31
N VAL A 332 -1.09 -21.80 -21.96
CA VAL A 332 -2.22 -22.11 -22.87
C VAL A 332 -3.00 -20.83 -23.20
N SER A 333 -3.39 -20.06 -22.18
CA SER A 333 -4.13 -18.80 -22.38
C SER A 333 -3.29 -17.73 -23.08
N TYR A 334 -1.99 -17.63 -22.80
CA TYR A 334 -1.11 -16.68 -23.49
C TYR A 334 -0.94 -17.02 -24.97
N GLN A 335 -0.80 -18.31 -25.32
CA GLN A 335 -0.78 -18.74 -26.72
C GLN A 335 -2.09 -18.42 -27.43
N PHE A 336 -3.23 -18.60 -26.77
CA PHE A 336 -4.53 -18.20 -27.30
C PHE A 336 -4.59 -16.69 -27.57
N LEU A 337 -4.14 -15.85 -26.63
CA LEU A 337 -4.08 -14.40 -26.79
C LEU A 337 -3.15 -13.97 -27.93
N LYS A 338 -2.02 -14.66 -28.12
CA LYS A 338 -1.10 -14.41 -29.24
C LYS A 338 -1.73 -14.72 -30.59
N ALA A 339 -2.53 -15.79 -30.67
CA ALA A 339 -3.26 -16.16 -31.88
C ALA A 339 -4.50 -15.27 -32.12
N ASN A 340 -5.03 -14.62 -31.09
CA ASN A 340 -6.23 -13.77 -31.12
C ASN A 340 -5.90 -12.37 -30.57
N PRO A 341 -5.23 -11.51 -31.36
CA PRO A 341 -4.62 -10.27 -30.85
C PRO A 341 -5.61 -9.13 -30.60
N TYR A 342 -6.86 -9.25 -31.05
CA TYR A 342 -7.86 -8.19 -30.93
C TYR A 342 -8.63 -8.26 -29.61
N ASN A 343 -9.01 -7.10 -29.10
CA ASN A 343 -9.91 -6.99 -27.96
C ASN A 343 -11.24 -7.70 -28.25
N THR A 344 -11.69 -8.53 -27.31
CA THR A 344 -12.96 -9.25 -27.35
C THR A 344 -13.68 -9.06 -26.03
N ASN A 345 -14.80 -8.36 -26.06
CA ASN A 345 -15.66 -8.20 -24.90
C ASN A 345 -16.46 -9.49 -24.67
N ALA A 346 -16.66 -9.85 -23.40
CA ALA A 346 -17.55 -10.95 -23.04
C ALA A 346 -19.00 -10.63 -23.39
N ASP A 347 -19.71 -11.59 -23.98
CA ASP A 347 -21.17 -11.50 -24.12
C ASP A 347 -21.82 -11.78 -22.75
N GLN A 348 -22.28 -10.71 -22.11
CA GLN A 348 -22.92 -10.77 -20.80
C GLN A 348 -24.43 -10.48 -20.88
N SER A 349 -25.02 -10.45 -22.08
CA SER A 349 -26.40 -10.00 -22.32
C SER A 349 -27.47 -10.79 -21.57
N ALA A 350 -27.15 -12.02 -21.15
CA ALA A 350 -28.04 -12.87 -20.34
C ALA A 350 -27.95 -12.63 -18.82
N PHE A 351 -27.11 -11.69 -18.39
CA PHE A 351 -26.77 -11.44 -16.98
C PHE A 351 -26.98 -9.96 -16.63
N SER A 352 -27.43 -9.68 -15.41
CA SER A 352 -27.62 -8.33 -14.85
C SER A 352 -26.80 -8.09 -13.57
N THR A 353 -25.81 -8.94 -13.31
CA THR A 353 -24.81 -8.79 -12.24
C THR A 353 -23.63 -7.93 -12.71
N GLY A 354 -22.62 -7.71 -11.86
CA GLY A 354 -21.47 -6.84 -12.16
C GLY A 354 -20.84 -7.11 -13.54
N GLU A 355 -20.61 -6.07 -14.33
CA GLU A 355 -20.11 -6.23 -15.70
C GLU A 355 -18.58 -6.38 -15.75
N TYR A 356 -17.84 -5.58 -14.97
CA TYR A 356 -16.37 -5.49 -15.03
C TYR A 356 -15.82 -5.51 -16.47
N ALA A 357 -16.45 -4.76 -17.36
CA ALA A 357 -16.09 -4.70 -18.76
C ALA A 357 -14.96 -3.68 -18.96
N THR A 358 -13.85 -4.13 -19.55
CA THR A 358 -12.69 -3.30 -19.88
C THR A 358 -12.11 -3.69 -21.25
N SER A 359 -11.30 -2.81 -21.83
CA SER A 359 -10.43 -3.15 -22.96
C SER A 359 -9.20 -3.91 -22.45
N ASP A 360 -8.53 -4.69 -23.32
CA ASP A 360 -7.48 -5.63 -22.89
C ASP A 360 -6.02 -5.19 -23.09
N SER A 361 -5.78 -3.93 -23.45
CA SER A 361 -4.44 -3.51 -23.91
C SER A 361 -3.40 -3.52 -22.78
N ASP A 362 -3.83 -3.09 -21.60
CA ASP A 362 -3.08 -3.02 -20.36
C ASP A 362 -3.01 -4.38 -19.67
N ASP A 363 -4.08 -5.18 -19.72
CA ASP A 363 -4.13 -6.57 -19.22
C ASP A 363 -3.11 -7.43 -19.98
N ARG A 364 -3.04 -7.30 -21.30
CA ARG A 364 -2.04 -8.01 -22.12
C ARG A 364 -0.61 -7.54 -21.84
N LEU A 365 -0.43 -6.26 -21.51
CA LEU A 365 0.87 -5.75 -21.08
C LEU A 365 1.28 -6.38 -19.76
N TRP A 366 0.35 -6.45 -18.80
CA TRP A 366 0.59 -7.10 -17.52
C TRP A 366 0.90 -8.60 -17.68
N ALA A 367 0.08 -9.32 -18.46
CA ALA A 367 0.32 -10.73 -18.79
C ALA A 367 1.72 -10.98 -19.37
N ALA A 368 2.17 -10.14 -20.30
CA ALA A 368 3.51 -10.24 -20.88
C ALA A 368 4.62 -10.01 -19.85
N ALA A 369 4.45 -9.03 -18.96
CA ALA A 369 5.40 -8.76 -17.87
C ALA A 369 5.52 -9.96 -16.92
N GLU A 370 4.40 -10.54 -16.49
CA GLU A 370 4.40 -11.65 -15.53
C GLU A 370 4.90 -12.96 -16.13
N MET A 371 4.59 -13.22 -17.39
CA MET A 371 5.16 -14.36 -18.13
C MET A 371 6.67 -14.22 -18.27
N TRP A 372 7.16 -13.01 -18.58
CA TRP A 372 8.59 -12.73 -18.65
C TRP A 372 9.26 -12.89 -17.28
N GLU A 373 8.72 -12.31 -16.22
CA GLU A 373 9.32 -12.41 -14.89
C GLU A 373 9.39 -13.85 -14.39
N THR A 374 8.37 -14.64 -14.71
CA THR A 374 8.29 -16.05 -14.28
C THR A 374 9.21 -16.96 -15.10
N LEU A 375 9.31 -16.78 -16.41
CA LEU A 375 9.98 -17.72 -17.32
C LEU A 375 11.32 -17.22 -17.86
N GLY A 376 11.50 -15.91 -18.01
CA GLY A 376 12.71 -15.28 -18.54
C GLY A 376 12.87 -15.32 -20.07
N ASP A 377 11.93 -15.91 -20.81
CA ASP A 377 12.03 -16.00 -22.27
C ASP A 377 11.97 -14.61 -22.93
N SER A 378 12.90 -14.34 -23.87
CA SER A 378 13.04 -13.04 -24.52
C SER A 378 11.83 -12.63 -25.38
N SER A 379 10.99 -13.58 -25.78
CA SER A 379 9.75 -13.28 -26.52
C SER A 379 8.72 -12.56 -25.66
N TYR A 380 8.61 -12.90 -24.37
CA TYR A 380 7.70 -12.22 -23.45
C TYR A 380 8.21 -10.83 -23.13
N LEU A 381 9.53 -10.70 -22.93
CA LEU A 381 10.18 -9.39 -22.77
C LEU A 381 9.90 -8.48 -23.97
N SER A 382 10.07 -8.99 -25.18
CA SER A 382 9.84 -8.21 -26.41
C SER A 382 8.37 -7.78 -26.57
N ASP A 383 7.41 -8.64 -26.18
CA ASP A 383 5.98 -8.29 -26.18
C ASP A 383 5.67 -7.20 -25.15
N PHE A 384 6.17 -7.35 -23.92
CA PHE A 384 6.03 -6.32 -22.88
C PHE A 384 6.63 -4.98 -23.33
N GLU A 385 7.89 -4.96 -23.78
CA GLU A 385 8.58 -3.72 -24.11
C GLU A 385 7.95 -3.00 -25.30
N SER A 386 7.45 -3.76 -26.29
CA SER A 386 6.69 -3.20 -27.42
C SER A 386 5.41 -2.50 -26.95
N ARG A 387 4.63 -3.15 -26.08
CA ARG A 387 3.39 -2.58 -25.50
C ARG A 387 3.69 -1.37 -24.63
N ALA A 388 4.63 -1.50 -23.70
CA ALA A 388 5.02 -0.43 -22.79
C ALA A 388 5.56 0.80 -23.53
N SER A 389 6.32 0.60 -24.60
CA SER A 389 6.83 1.69 -25.44
C SER A 389 5.71 2.48 -26.11
N SER A 390 4.59 1.83 -26.46
CA SER A 390 3.46 2.47 -27.13
C SER A 390 2.60 3.36 -26.22
N LEU A 391 2.69 3.18 -24.90
CA LEU A 391 1.94 3.98 -23.93
C LEU A 391 2.53 5.39 -23.82
N SER A 392 1.70 6.43 -23.94
CA SER A 392 2.14 7.82 -23.76
C SER A 392 2.49 8.12 -22.30
N ARG A 393 1.65 7.65 -21.37
CA ARG A 393 1.86 7.70 -19.93
C ARG A 393 2.24 6.31 -19.43
N LYS A 394 3.39 6.17 -18.77
CA LYS A 394 3.88 4.86 -18.32
C LYS A 394 3.28 4.42 -16.99
N ILE A 395 3.10 5.34 -16.05
CA ILE A 395 2.46 5.10 -14.75
C ILE A 395 1.23 5.96 -14.61
N ASP A 396 0.08 5.35 -14.33
CA ASP A 396 -1.14 6.06 -13.94
C ASP A 396 -1.17 6.30 -12.43
N THR A 397 -1.64 7.46 -12.01
CA THR A 397 -1.79 7.83 -10.60
C THR A 397 -3.10 7.33 -10.01
N ASP A 398 -4.08 7.07 -10.88
CA ASP A 398 -5.44 6.69 -10.55
C ASP A 398 -5.74 5.42 -11.35
N PHE A 399 -5.64 4.27 -10.68
CA PHE A 399 -5.73 2.96 -11.32
C PHE A 399 -6.51 1.99 -10.43
N ASP A 400 -7.28 1.11 -11.08
CA ASP A 400 -8.11 0.06 -10.47
C ASP A 400 -8.29 -1.06 -11.52
N TRP A 401 -9.24 -1.98 -11.31
CA TRP A 401 -9.53 -3.12 -12.19
C TRP A 401 -9.68 -2.78 -13.68
N GLY A 402 -10.10 -1.55 -14.03
CA GLY A 402 -10.25 -1.11 -15.43
C GLY A 402 -8.97 -0.60 -16.08
N ASN A 403 -7.86 -0.50 -15.34
CA ASN A 403 -6.54 -0.18 -15.86
C ASN A 403 -5.44 -0.82 -15.00
N VAL A 404 -4.91 -1.96 -15.44
CA VAL A 404 -3.93 -2.78 -14.70
C VAL A 404 -2.49 -2.61 -15.22
N SER A 405 -2.25 -1.66 -16.13
CA SER A 405 -0.93 -1.45 -16.77
C SER A 405 0.19 -1.24 -15.76
N ASN A 406 -0.10 -0.54 -14.65
CA ASN A 406 0.84 -0.30 -13.56
C ASN A 406 1.43 -1.59 -13.00
N LEU A 407 0.66 -2.68 -12.87
CA LEU A 407 1.15 -3.94 -12.31
C LEU A 407 2.30 -4.52 -13.15
N GLY A 408 2.15 -4.55 -14.47
CA GLY A 408 3.22 -5.00 -15.36
C GLY A 408 4.44 -4.08 -15.36
N MET A 409 4.23 -2.76 -15.23
CA MET A 409 5.32 -1.79 -15.11
C MET A 409 6.11 -1.98 -13.82
N PHE A 410 5.41 -2.24 -12.70
CA PHE A 410 6.02 -2.51 -11.40
C PHE A 410 6.89 -3.77 -11.45
N THR A 411 6.35 -4.88 -11.94
CA THR A 411 7.08 -6.15 -12.12
C THR A 411 8.32 -5.94 -12.97
N TYR A 412 8.21 -5.23 -14.11
CA TYR A 412 9.36 -4.96 -14.98
C TYR A 412 10.46 -4.12 -14.30
N LEU A 413 10.06 -3.10 -13.56
CA LEU A 413 10.99 -2.22 -12.85
C LEU A 413 11.74 -2.95 -11.73
N LEU A 414 11.02 -3.78 -10.96
CA LEU A 414 11.56 -4.48 -9.80
C LEU A 414 12.32 -5.78 -10.16
N SER A 415 12.08 -6.33 -11.34
CA SER A 415 12.79 -7.52 -11.81
C SER A 415 14.31 -7.37 -11.79
N GLU A 416 15.02 -8.37 -11.26
CA GLU A 416 16.48 -8.48 -11.29
C GLU A 416 17.00 -9.09 -12.61
N ARG A 417 16.09 -9.50 -13.50
CA ARG A 417 16.46 -10.13 -14.78
C ARG A 417 17.19 -9.14 -15.69
N GLN A 418 18.18 -9.68 -16.38
CA GLN A 418 18.98 -8.96 -17.36
C GLN A 418 18.27 -8.87 -18.72
N GLY A 419 18.78 -8.01 -19.61
CA GLY A 419 18.28 -7.88 -20.99
C GLY A 419 17.21 -6.81 -21.20
N LYS A 420 16.79 -6.11 -20.13
CA LYS A 420 15.88 -4.97 -20.21
C LYS A 420 16.43 -3.86 -21.10
N ASN A 421 15.57 -3.26 -21.93
CA ASN A 421 15.87 -2.03 -22.64
C ASN A 421 16.06 -0.87 -21.65
N GLN A 422 17.30 -0.42 -21.50
CA GLN A 422 17.65 0.60 -20.50
C GLN A 422 16.92 1.93 -20.71
N ALA A 423 16.65 2.33 -21.96
CA ALA A 423 15.95 3.57 -22.24
C ALA A 423 14.47 3.50 -21.81
N LEU A 424 13.81 2.37 -22.08
CA LEU A 424 12.45 2.12 -21.62
C LEU A 424 12.39 2.01 -20.09
N TYR A 425 13.31 1.26 -19.47
CA TYR A 425 13.43 1.17 -18.01
C TYR A 425 13.54 2.56 -17.38
N ASN A 426 14.45 3.41 -17.87
CA ASN A 426 14.62 4.76 -17.37
C ASN A 426 13.35 5.61 -17.57
N SER A 427 12.67 5.47 -18.71
CA SER A 427 11.41 6.17 -18.98
C SER A 427 10.29 5.78 -18.00
N ILE A 428 10.13 4.47 -17.71
CA ILE A 428 9.13 3.99 -16.75
C ILE A 428 9.51 4.45 -15.33
N LYS A 429 10.79 4.32 -14.93
CA LYS A 429 11.28 4.78 -13.62
C LYS A 429 11.06 6.28 -13.42
N SER A 430 11.34 7.11 -14.43
CA SER A 430 11.08 8.55 -14.36
C SER A 430 9.58 8.87 -14.25
N SER A 431 8.72 8.15 -14.98
CA SER A 431 7.27 8.31 -14.87
C SER A 431 6.75 7.90 -13.48
N LEU A 432 7.32 6.84 -12.88
CA LEU A 432 6.98 6.39 -11.53
C LEU A 432 7.34 7.47 -10.50
N ILE A 433 8.58 7.94 -10.50
CA ILE A 433 9.06 8.96 -9.56
C ILE A 433 8.26 10.25 -9.72
N SER A 434 8.01 10.70 -10.95
CA SER A 434 7.21 11.90 -11.21
C SER A 434 5.77 11.74 -10.73
N THR A 435 5.20 10.53 -10.84
CA THR A 435 3.83 10.25 -10.37
C THR A 435 3.78 10.22 -8.85
N ALA A 436 4.74 9.57 -8.19
CA ALA A 436 4.88 9.57 -6.74
C ALA A 436 5.06 10.99 -6.18
N ASP A 437 5.91 11.81 -6.80
CA ASP A 437 6.09 13.22 -6.44
C ASP A 437 4.79 14.02 -6.60
N GLY A 438 3.99 13.74 -7.63
CA GLY A 438 2.66 14.31 -7.82
C GLY A 438 1.68 13.92 -6.71
N ILE A 439 1.68 12.66 -6.28
CA ILE A 439 0.84 12.17 -5.17
C ILE A 439 1.24 12.87 -3.85
N VAL A 440 2.54 13.01 -3.59
CA VAL A 440 3.06 13.77 -2.43
C VAL A 440 2.57 15.22 -2.46
N ALA A 441 2.65 15.88 -3.63
CA ALA A 441 2.18 17.26 -3.79
C ALA A 441 0.66 17.40 -3.53
N THR A 442 -0.13 16.43 -4.00
CA THR A 442 -1.58 16.38 -3.72
C THR A 442 -1.84 16.22 -2.22
N ARG A 443 -1.18 15.25 -1.56
CA ARG A 443 -1.28 15.07 -0.10
C ARG A 443 -0.89 16.32 0.68
N ASN A 444 0.15 17.04 0.26
CA ASN A 444 0.64 18.24 0.94
C ASN A 444 -0.31 19.43 0.83
N SER A 445 -1.09 19.51 -0.24
CA SER A 445 -2.10 20.56 -0.45
C SER A 445 -3.49 20.21 0.09
N HIS A 446 -3.67 19.00 0.64
CA HIS A 446 -4.95 18.53 1.15
C HIS A 446 -5.07 18.64 2.68
N GLY A 447 -6.14 19.27 3.19
CA GLY A 447 -6.35 19.52 4.63
C GLY A 447 -6.47 18.25 5.49
N TYR A 448 -6.83 17.14 4.86
CA TYR A 448 -6.88 15.81 5.48
C TYR A 448 -5.74 14.88 5.06
N GLY A 449 -4.80 15.36 4.23
CA GLY A 449 -3.70 14.54 3.71
C GLY A 449 -4.14 13.44 2.72
N ARG A 450 -5.29 13.58 2.06
CA ARG A 450 -5.80 12.58 1.09
C ARG A 450 -4.95 12.62 -0.18
N PRO A 451 -4.20 11.55 -0.51
CA PRO A 451 -3.27 11.55 -1.66
C PRO A 451 -3.99 11.56 -3.02
N LEU A 452 -5.25 11.13 -3.07
CA LEU A 452 -6.10 11.17 -4.26
C LEU A 452 -6.78 12.54 -4.47
N GLY A 453 -6.54 13.52 -3.59
CA GLY A 453 -7.02 14.89 -3.72
C GLY A 453 -8.54 14.98 -3.77
N ALA A 454 -9.08 15.72 -4.73
CA ALA A 454 -10.52 15.93 -4.91
C ALA A 454 -11.18 14.94 -5.90
N SER A 455 -10.50 13.85 -6.29
CA SER A 455 -11.09 12.81 -7.15
C SER A 455 -11.95 11.86 -6.33
N TYR A 456 -13.27 11.88 -6.57
CA TYR A 456 -14.25 11.01 -5.92
C TYR A 456 -15.13 10.33 -6.97
N TYR A 457 -15.20 9.01 -6.87
CA TYR A 457 -15.98 8.12 -7.71
C TYR A 457 -16.23 6.82 -6.92
N TRP A 458 -17.06 5.93 -7.45
CA TRP A 458 -17.37 4.66 -6.81
C TRP A 458 -16.09 3.82 -6.60
N GLY A 459 -15.71 3.59 -5.35
CA GLY A 459 -14.55 2.77 -4.99
C GLY A 459 -13.26 3.57 -4.77
N CYS A 460 -13.32 4.90 -4.80
CA CYS A 460 -12.14 5.75 -4.66
C CYS A 460 -11.37 5.58 -3.33
N ASN A 461 -12.00 5.06 -2.26
CA ASN A 461 -11.25 4.67 -1.05
C ASN A 461 -10.26 3.54 -1.31
N GLY A 462 -10.62 2.56 -2.15
CA GLY A 462 -9.72 1.52 -2.61
C GLY A 462 -8.51 2.12 -3.33
N THR A 463 -8.72 3.11 -4.20
CA THR A 463 -7.63 3.81 -4.91
C THR A 463 -6.75 4.64 -3.97
N VAL A 464 -7.31 5.27 -2.93
CA VAL A 464 -6.50 5.93 -1.89
C VAL A 464 -5.51 4.93 -1.28
N ALA A 465 -5.96 3.73 -0.91
CA ALA A 465 -5.06 2.67 -0.44
C ALA A 465 -4.08 2.23 -1.54
N ARG A 466 -4.55 2.08 -2.79
CA ARG A 466 -3.76 1.54 -3.91
C ARG A 466 -2.63 2.47 -4.36
N GLN A 467 -2.76 3.77 -4.17
CA GLN A 467 -1.67 4.74 -4.43
C GLN A 467 -0.42 4.46 -3.59
N THR A 468 -0.53 3.73 -2.47
CA THR A 468 0.63 3.28 -1.70
C THR A 468 1.53 2.34 -2.50
N MET A 469 1.03 1.63 -3.51
CA MET A 469 1.86 0.83 -4.42
C MET A 469 2.88 1.69 -5.16
N ILE A 470 2.40 2.78 -5.78
CA ILE A 470 3.25 3.74 -6.49
C ILE A 470 4.30 4.32 -5.53
N LEU A 471 3.89 4.71 -4.33
CA LEU A 471 4.76 5.36 -3.34
C LEU A 471 5.84 4.40 -2.81
N GLN A 472 5.47 3.18 -2.42
CA GLN A 472 6.40 2.18 -1.88
C GLN A 472 7.40 1.73 -2.95
N ILE A 473 6.96 1.48 -4.18
CA ILE A 473 7.83 1.06 -5.28
C ILE A 473 8.76 2.21 -5.71
N ALA A 474 8.24 3.45 -5.74
CA ALA A 474 9.09 4.62 -5.96
C ALA A 474 10.13 4.77 -4.86
N ASN A 475 9.77 4.53 -3.60
CA ASN A 475 10.69 4.54 -2.47
C ASN A 475 11.76 3.45 -2.58
N ASN A 476 11.41 2.24 -3.04
CA ASN A 476 12.38 1.18 -3.27
C ASN A 476 13.43 1.60 -4.34
N LEU A 477 13.00 2.26 -5.40
CA LEU A 477 13.88 2.65 -6.52
C LEU A 477 14.57 4.01 -6.36
N SER A 478 14.06 4.87 -5.47
CA SER A 478 14.55 6.21 -5.17
C SER A 478 14.05 6.63 -3.78
N PRO A 479 14.70 6.20 -2.69
CA PRO A 479 14.23 6.41 -1.33
C PRO A 479 13.93 7.88 -1.02
N LYS A 480 12.72 8.15 -0.53
CA LYS A 480 12.30 9.46 0.01
C LYS A 480 11.30 9.24 1.14
N THR A 481 11.59 9.80 2.31
CA THR A 481 10.69 9.76 3.48
C THR A 481 9.30 10.30 3.16
N ASP A 482 9.18 11.28 2.26
CA ASP A 482 7.90 11.83 1.83
C ASP A 482 6.97 10.78 1.18
N TYR A 483 7.51 9.77 0.49
CA TYR A 483 6.71 8.69 -0.07
C TYR A 483 6.10 7.82 1.02
N ILE A 484 6.90 7.47 2.02
CA ILE A 484 6.47 6.69 3.18
C ILE A 484 5.44 7.47 4.00
N ASN A 485 5.71 8.73 4.32
CA ASN A 485 4.76 9.60 5.04
C ASN A 485 3.46 9.81 4.27
N THR A 486 3.51 9.90 2.94
CA THR A 486 2.31 10.01 2.11
C THR A 486 1.50 8.71 2.10
N ALA A 487 2.16 7.55 2.08
CA ALA A 487 1.48 6.27 2.21
C ALA A 487 0.81 6.11 3.59
N LEU A 488 1.47 6.56 4.65
CA LEU A 488 0.91 6.58 6.00
C LEU A 488 -0.27 7.54 6.16
N ASP A 489 -0.31 8.66 5.43
CA ASP A 489 -1.49 9.51 5.38
C ASP A 489 -2.63 8.93 4.55
N ALA A 490 -2.34 8.14 3.51
CA ALA A 490 -3.36 7.37 2.81
C ALA A 490 -4.10 6.46 3.81
N ILE A 491 -3.32 5.71 4.59
CA ILE A 491 -3.82 4.85 5.67
C ILE A 491 -4.55 5.68 6.73
N GLY A 492 -3.94 6.77 7.22
CA GLY A 492 -4.54 7.63 8.23
C GLY A 492 -5.86 8.28 7.80
N PHE A 493 -6.00 8.62 6.52
CA PHE A 493 -7.24 9.11 5.94
C PHE A 493 -8.34 8.05 6.01
N LEU A 494 -8.03 6.79 5.65
CA LEU A 494 -8.98 5.67 5.71
C LEU A 494 -9.35 5.28 7.15
N PHE A 495 -8.52 5.63 8.14
CA PHE A 495 -8.74 5.36 9.56
C PHE A 495 -9.16 6.57 10.39
N GLY A 496 -9.69 7.64 9.80
CA GLY A 496 -10.38 8.69 10.55
C GLY A 496 -9.81 10.10 10.41
N ARG A 497 -8.65 10.28 9.80
CA ARG A 497 -8.18 11.62 9.41
C ARG A 497 -8.87 12.07 8.12
N ASN A 498 -10.19 12.13 8.16
CA ASN A 498 -11.06 12.54 7.06
C ASN A 498 -12.17 13.45 7.60
N TYR A 499 -13.00 13.98 6.69
CA TYR A 499 -14.12 14.86 7.04
C TYR A 499 -15.07 14.26 8.08
N TYR A 500 -15.33 12.96 8.02
CA TYR A 500 -16.33 12.29 8.84
C TYR A 500 -15.84 12.01 10.27
N ASN A 501 -14.52 12.05 10.51
CA ASN A 501 -13.92 11.52 11.74
C ASN A 501 -14.30 10.05 11.99
N ARG A 502 -14.27 9.25 10.93
CA ARG A 502 -14.68 7.83 10.94
C ARG A 502 -13.65 6.98 10.22
N SER A 503 -13.41 5.78 10.71
CA SER A 503 -12.80 4.74 9.87
C SER A 503 -13.75 4.37 8.75
N PHE A 504 -13.18 3.99 7.60
CA PHE A 504 -13.90 3.38 6.48
C PHE A 504 -13.77 1.86 6.46
N VAL A 505 -13.27 1.23 7.53
CA VAL A 505 -13.05 -0.21 7.59
C VAL A 505 -13.91 -0.84 8.67
N THR A 506 -14.76 -1.80 8.32
CA THR A 506 -15.69 -2.43 9.28
C THR A 506 -14.95 -3.04 10.46
N GLY A 507 -15.44 -2.79 11.67
CA GLY A 507 -14.86 -3.33 12.90
C GLY A 507 -13.51 -2.73 13.35
N LEU A 508 -12.96 -1.74 12.65
CA LEU A 508 -11.67 -1.11 12.96
C LEU A 508 -11.77 0.40 13.20
N GLY A 509 -10.92 0.93 14.07
CA GLY A 509 -10.81 2.37 14.30
C GLY A 509 -12.05 3.04 14.91
N ILE A 510 -12.13 4.36 14.74
CA ILE A 510 -13.18 5.22 15.29
C ILE A 510 -14.47 5.13 14.47
N ASN A 511 -15.59 4.80 15.11
CA ASN A 511 -16.93 4.82 14.48
C ASN A 511 -16.95 4.23 13.05
N PRO A 512 -16.54 2.94 12.89
CA PRO A 512 -16.45 2.29 11.58
C PRO A 512 -17.81 2.24 10.86
N PRO A 513 -17.84 1.85 9.57
CA PRO A 513 -19.10 1.58 8.87
C PRO A 513 -19.88 0.48 9.59
N MET A 514 -21.17 0.71 9.79
CA MET A 514 -22.07 -0.21 10.50
C MET A 514 -23.12 -0.83 9.58
N LYS A 515 -23.34 -0.26 8.39
CA LYS A 515 -24.37 -0.70 7.45
C LYS A 515 -23.83 -0.84 6.03
N PRO A 516 -22.74 -1.62 5.83
CA PRO A 516 -22.23 -1.84 4.49
C PRO A 516 -23.31 -2.48 3.60
N HIS A 517 -23.29 -2.19 2.30
CA HIS A 517 -24.04 -2.97 1.32
C HIS A 517 -23.37 -4.34 1.19
N ASP A 518 -23.64 -5.24 2.13
CA ASP A 518 -23.08 -6.59 2.20
C ASP A 518 -24.18 -7.56 2.63
N ARG A 519 -24.48 -8.55 1.77
CA ARG A 519 -25.59 -9.47 2.00
C ARG A 519 -25.43 -10.29 3.28
N ARG A 520 -24.20 -10.61 3.70
CA ARG A 520 -23.98 -11.38 4.93
C ARG A 520 -24.32 -10.55 6.16
N SER A 521 -23.79 -9.33 6.23
CA SER A 521 -24.06 -8.38 7.31
C SER A 521 -25.55 -8.01 7.40
N GLY A 522 -26.25 -7.88 6.27
CA GLY A 522 -27.68 -7.58 6.27
C GLY A 522 -28.61 -8.78 6.50
N ALA A 523 -28.11 -10.01 6.34
CA ALA A 523 -28.92 -11.23 6.44
C ALA A 523 -28.66 -12.08 7.69
N ASP A 524 -27.57 -11.83 8.41
CA ASP A 524 -27.32 -12.50 9.68
C ASP A 524 -28.13 -11.87 10.83
N SER A 525 -27.81 -12.23 12.07
CA SER A 525 -28.48 -11.70 13.27
C SER A 525 -27.54 -10.92 14.18
N ILE A 526 -26.35 -10.59 13.68
CA ILE A 526 -25.29 -9.89 14.41
C ILE A 526 -25.48 -8.40 14.17
N HIS A 527 -25.45 -7.60 15.25
CA HIS A 527 -25.63 -6.16 15.12
C HIS A 527 -24.47 -5.50 14.36
N ASP A 528 -23.25 -5.95 14.64
CA ASP A 528 -22.06 -5.42 13.97
C ASP A 528 -21.87 -6.12 12.62
N PRO A 529 -21.49 -5.38 11.56
CA PRO A 529 -21.24 -6.00 10.27
C PRO A 529 -20.00 -6.88 10.32
N TRP A 530 -19.86 -7.74 9.31
CA TRP A 530 -18.70 -8.60 9.15
C TRP A 530 -17.42 -7.75 9.08
N PRO A 531 -16.35 -8.13 9.80
CA PRO A 531 -15.21 -7.24 10.05
C PRO A 531 -14.16 -7.24 8.93
N GLY A 532 -13.40 -6.15 8.84
CA GLY A 532 -12.20 -6.06 8.03
C GLY A 532 -12.39 -5.55 6.59
N TYR A 533 -13.56 -5.03 6.25
CA TYR A 533 -13.84 -4.56 4.89
C TYR A 533 -13.69 -3.05 4.74
N LEU A 534 -12.91 -2.63 3.75
CA LEU A 534 -12.86 -1.25 3.30
C LEU A 534 -14.09 -0.94 2.45
N VAL A 535 -14.91 0.04 2.86
CA VAL A 535 -16.04 0.50 2.05
C VAL A 535 -15.60 1.42 0.91
N GLY A 536 -16.34 1.39 -0.21
CA GLY A 536 -15.94 2.05 -1.46
C GLY A 536 -15.75 3.57 -1.39
N GLY A 537 -16.49 4.26 -0.52
CA GLY A 537 -16.37 5.70 -0.28
C GLY A 537 -17.36 6.55 -1.08
N GLY A 538 -17.61 7.75 -0.56
CA GLY A 538 -18.56 8.72 -1.11
C GLY A 538 -18.13 9.37 -2.42
N TRP A 539 -19.11 9.73 -3.24
CA TRP A 539 -18.92 10.49 -4.49
C TRP A 539 -20.26 11.13 -4.92
N PRO A 540 -20.26 12.22 -5.72
CA PRO A 540 -19.13 12.85 -6.41
C PRO A 540 -18.25 13.78 -5.55
N GLY A 541 -18.60 14.03 -4.28
CA GLY A 541 -17.86 14.92 -3.39
C GLY A 541 -17.40 14.29 -2.08
N ALA A 542 -16.52 15.00 -1.37
CA ALA A 542 -15.90 14.59 -0.11
C ALA A 542 -16.86 14.41 1.08
N LYS A 543 -18.14 14.74 0.90
CA LYS A 543 -19.19 14.71 1.93
C LYS A 543 -20.33 13.74 1.59
N ASP A 544 -20.23 13.00 0.48
CA ASP A 544 -21.35 12.21 -0.06
C ASP A 544 -21.36 10.72 0.35
N TRP A 545 -20.42 10.28 1.19
CA TRP A 545 -20.50 8.95 1.81
C TRP A 545 -21.66 8.88 2.80
N VAL A 546 -22.49 7.84 2.66
CA VAL A 546 -23.59 7.55 3.56
C VAL A 546 -23.50 6.10 4.05
N ASP A 547 -23.47 5.92 5.37
CA ASP A 547 -23.40 4.59 5.98
C ASP A 547 -24.80 3.98 6.15
N ILE A 548 -25.36 3.53 5.03
CA ILE A 548 -26.66 2.84 4.93
C ILE A 548 -26.53 1.64 3.99
N GLU A 549 -27.27 0.57 4.28
CA GLU A 549 -27.15 -0.72 3.58
C GLU A 549 -27.56 -0.60 2.11
N GLU A 550 -28.51 0.28 1.78
CA GLU A 550 -28.99 0.47 0.42
C GLU A 550 -27.99 1.20 -0.49
N SER A 551 -26.97 1.85 0.07
CA SER A 551 -26.00 2.65 -0.69
C SER A 551 -24.85 1.79 -1.23
N TYR A 552 -25.16 0.92 -2.19
CA TYR A 552 -24.12 0.16 -2.90
C TYR A 552 -23.07 1.09 -3.56
N GLN A 553 -23.50 2.27 -4.01
CA GLN A 553 -22.64 3.25 -4.69
C GLN A 553 -21.52 3.79 -3.81
N THR A 554 -21.71 3.84 -2.48
CA THR A 554 -20.74 4.49 -1.57
C THR A 554 -20.32 3.65 -0.38
N ASN A 555 -21.09 2.61 -0.05
CA ASN A 555 -20.94 1.81 1.17
C ASN A 555 -20.93 0.30 0.94
N GLU A 556 -20.82 -0.15 -0.31
CA GLU A 556 -20.48 -1.55 -0.61
C GLU A 556 -19.05 -1.88 -0.13
N ILE A 557 -18.71 -3.17 -0.14
CA ILE A 557 -17.38 -3.72 0.10
C ILE A 557 -16.86 -4.38 -1.19
N ALA A 558 -15.55 -4.57 -1.35
CA ALA A 558 -15.03 -5.32 -2.50
C ALA A 558 -13.62 -5.90 -2.27
N ILE A 559 -13.32 -7.03 -2.93
CA ILE A 559 -12.01 -7.68 -2.86
C ILE A 559 -10.87 -6.75 -3.34
N ASN A 560 -11.08 -5.95 -4.39
CA ASN A 560 -10.07 -5.05 -4.94
C ASN A 560 -9.78 -3.85 -4.05
N TRP A 561 -10.73 -3.45 -3.20
CA TRP A 561 -10.53 -2.41 -2.19
C TRP A 561 -9.79 -2.98 -0.98
N ASN A 562 -10.17 -4.18 -0.54
CA ASN A 562 -9.47 -4.88 0.53
C ASN A 562 -8.02 -5.24 0.16
N ALA A 563 -7.77 -5.73 -1.06
CA ALA A 563 -6.42 -6.02 -1.53
C ALA A 563 -5.52 -4.78 -1.55
N ALA A 564 -6.06 -3.62 -1.96
CA ALA A 564 -5.34 -2.36 -1.91
C ALA A 564 -5.01 -1.94 -0.46
N LEU A 565 -5.95 -2.12 0.47
CA LEU A 565 -5.71 -1.88 1.91
C LEU A 565 -4.68 -2.86 2.48
N ILE A 566 -4.76 -4.14 2.12
CA ILE A 566 -3.81 -5.17 2.53
C ILE A 566 -2.41 -4.82 2.06
N TYR A 567 -2.24 -4.39 0.80
CA TYR A 567 -0.95 -3.90 0.29
C TYR A 567 -0.44 -2.71 1.13
N ALA A 568 -1.30 -1.71 1.36
CA ALA A 568 -0.94 -0.51 2.10
C ALA A 568 -0.46 -0.84 3.52
N LEU A 569 -1.16 -1.75 4.20
CA LEU A 569 -0.84 -2.17 5.57
C LEU A 569 0.37 -3.12 5.62
N ALA A 570 0.55 -3.98 4.62
CA ALA A 570 1.64 -4.96 4.56
C ALA A 570 3.01 -4.28 4.68
N GLY A 571 3.20 -3.15 3.98
CA GLY A 571 4.46 -2.39 4.02
C GLY A 571 4.79 -1.77 5.39
N PHE A 572 3.89 -1.87 6.37
CA PHE A 572 4.06 -1.31 7.72
C PHE A 572 3.64 -2.28 8.84
N ALA A 573 3.35 -3.55 8.54
CA ALA A 573 2.75 -4.49 9.50
C ALA A 573 3.65 -4.72 10.74
N GLU A 574 4.96 -4.85 10.55
CA GLU A 574 5.97 -4.94 11.63
C GLU A 574 6.69 -3.60 11.89
N GLY A 575 6.10 -2.50 11.40
CA GLY A 575 6.73 -1.18 11.36
C GLY A 575 7.46 -0.93 10.06
N ILE A 576 8.28 0.11 10.03
CA ILE A 576 9.23 0.32 8.93
C ILE A 576 10.49 -0.42 9.34
N PRO A 577 10.96 -1.41 8.56
CA PRO A 577 12.25 -2.01 8.80
C PRO A 577 13.26 -0.88 8.95
N SER A 578 13.93 -0.79 10.10
CA SER A 578 15.09 0.10 10.20
C SER A 578 16.01 -0.26 9.03
N PRO A 579 16.52 0.72 8.25
CA PRO A 579 17.50 0.43 7.22
C PRO A 579 18.55 -0.48 7.86
N GLN A 580 18.72 -1.69 7.33
CA GLN A 580 19.73 -2.57 7.86
C GLN A 580 21.05 -1.82 7.68
N ILE A 581 21.71 -1.51 8.80
CA ILE A 581 22.96 -0.78 8.77
C ILE A 581 23.92 -1.58 7.90
N ILE A 582 24.29 -1.01 6.77
CA ILE A 582 25.31 -1.57 5.90
C ILE A 582 26.64 -1.21 6.57
N TYR A 583 27.12 -2.10 7.42
CA TYR A 583 28.41 -1.91 8.07
C TYR A 583 29.49 -1.67 7.01
N GLY A 584 30.24 -0.59 7.18
CA GLY A 584 31.21 -0.08 6.21
C GLY A 584 30.71 1.08 5.34
N ASP A 585 29.41 1.31 5.20
CA ASP A 585 28.82 2.44 4.46
C ASP A 585 28.53 3.58 5.45
N VAL A 586 29.49 4.48 5.58
CA VAL A 586 29.45 5.55 6.59
C VAL A 586 28.91 6.86 6.01
N ASP A 587 28.85 7.01 4.69
CA ASP A 587 28.20 8.17 4.06
C ASP A 587 26.72 7.92 3.70
N GLY A 588 26.26 6.68 3.81
CA GLY A 588 24.86 6.28 3.68
C GLY A 588 24.39 6.23 2.24
N ASP A 589 25.30 6.03 1.28
CA ASP A 589 24.99 5.96 -0.15
C ASP A 589 24.48 4.57 -0.61
N GLY A 590 24.46 3.60 0.30
CA GLY A 590 24.03 2.23 0.09
C GLY A 590 25.15 1.28 -0.33
N THR A 591 26.40 1.75 -0.45
CA THR A 591 27.53 0.96 -0.94
C THR A 591 28.80 1.16 -0.12
N VAL A 592 29.47 0.08 0.27
CA VAL A 592 30.79 0.18 0.92
C VAL A 592 31.86 0.38 -0.14
N ASN A 593 32.41 1.60 -0.25
CA ASN A 593 33.35 1.99 -1.29
C ASN A 593 34.53 2.84 -0.76
N SER A 594 35.33 3.43 -1.67
CA SER A 594 36.52 4.21 -1.31
C SER A 594 36.22 5.51 -0.57
N ASN A 595 35.02 6.07 -0.73
CA ASN A 595 34.57 7.27 -0.02
C ASN A 595 34.41 6.96 1.47
N ASP A 596 33.78 5.84 1.82
CA ASP A 596 33.63 5.39 3.20
C ASP A 596 34.97 5.20 3.89
N TYR A 597 35.88 4.50 3.21
CA TYR A 597 37.24 4.33 3.69
C TYR A 597 37.94 5.67 3.95
N ALA A 598 37.71 6.67 3.09
CA ALA A 598 38.25 8.01 3.30
C ALA A 598 37.60 8.73 4.49
N PHE A 599 36.29 8.56 4.72
CA PHE A 599 35.60 9.11 5.87
C PHE A 599 36.03 8.46 7.18
N ILE A 600 36.15 7.13 7.25
CA ILE A 600 36.67 6.41 8.43
C ILE A 600 38.08 6.89 8.75
N ARG A 601 38.93 7.08 7.72
CA ARG A 601 40.27 7.66 7.91
C ARG A 601 40.21 9.07 8.51
N LYS A 602 39.33 9.94 8.00
CA LYS A 602 39.17 11.31 8.52
C LYS A 602 38.72 11.29 9.98
N TYR A 603 37.79 10.39 10.33
CA TYR A 603 37.31 10.21 11.70
C TYR A 603 38.45 9.78 12.63
N LEU A 604 39.21 8.76 12.27
CA LEU A 604 40.37 8.29 13.05
C LEU A 604 41.49 9.33 13.19
N LEU A 605 41.61 10.26 12.24
CA LEU A 605 42.56 11.39 12.30
C LEU A 605 42.01 12.59 13.09
N GLY A 606 40.78 12.52 13.61
CA GLY A 606 40.12 13.62 14.32
C GLY A 606 39.76 14.80 13.42
N LEU A 607 39.67 14.58 12.11
CA LEU A 607 39.29 15.63 11.14
C LEU A 607 37.76 15.80 11.04
N ILE A 608 37.01 14.79 11.47
CA ILE A 608 35.55 14.80 11.64
C ILE A 608 35.22 14.08 12.94
N ASP A 609 34.12 14.48 13.59
CA ASP A 609 33.58 13.91 14.82
C ASP A 609 32.29 13.10 14.58
N THR A 610 31.76 13.17 13.36
CA THR A 610 30.62 12.40 12.87
C THR A 610 30.81 12.07 11.38
N PHE A 611 29.99 11.17 10.87
CA PHE A 611 29.98 10.76 9.47
C PHE A 611 28.82 11.42 8.69
N PRO A 612 28.87 11.44 7.34
CA PRO A 612 27.79 12.01 6.54
C PRO A 612 26.48 11.21 6.61
N GLY A 613 26.55 9.88 6.75
CA GLY A 613 25.40 9.00 6.86
C GLY A 613 24.74 9.10 8.24
N LYS A 614 23.40 8.99 8.29
CA LYS A 614 22.60 9.05 9.53
C LYS A 614 23.11 8.05 10.57
N ASP A 615 23.46 6.85 10.12
CA ASP A 615 23.92 5.74 10.97
C ASP A 615 25.44 5.54 10.88
N GLY A 616 26.18 6.52 10.35
CA GLY A 616 27.58 6.33 9.97
C GLY A 616 28.52 6.02 11.14
N LEU A 617 28.18 6.43 12.37
CA LEU A 617 28.93 6.03 13.56
C LEU A 617 28.77 4.53 13.87
N GLU A 618 27.56 4.01 13.72
CA GLU A 618 27.30 2.58 13.92
C GLU A 618 27.81 1.75 12.74
N ALA A 619 27.66 2.25 11.50
CA ALA A 619 28.19 1.61 10.31
C ALA A 619 29.73 1.53 10.30
N ALA A 620 30.43 2.46 10.97
CA ALA A 620 31.89 2.47 11.05
C ALA A 620 32.48 1.43 12.01
N ASP A 621 31.69 0.88 12.95
CA ASP A 621 32.09 -0.18 13.89
C ASP A 621 31.81 -1.57 13.27
N VAL A 622 32.62 -1.91 12.26
CA VAL A 622 32.37 -3.08 11.38
C VAL A 622 32.67 -4.43 12.05
N ASP A 623 33.21 -4.42 13.27
CA ASP A 623 33.38 -5.60 14.12
C ASP A 623 32.51 -5.60 15.40
N LYS A 624 31.67 -4.56 15.60
CA LYS A 624 30.77 -4.35 16.75
C LYS A 624 31.45 -4.45 18.12
N ASN A 625 32.70 -3.99 18.22
CA ASN A 625 33.38 -3.95 19.51
C ASN A 625 32.97 -2.73 20.37
N GLY A 626 32.18 -1.81 19.82
CA GLY A 626 31.73 -0.57 20.46
C GLY A 626 32.68 0.62 20.28
N ALA A 627 33.74 0.49 19.48
CA ALA A 627 34.75 1.53 19.26
C ALA A 627 35.27 1.55 17.83
N ILE A 628 35.06 2.67 17.13
CA ILE A 628 35.61 2.92 15.78
C ILE A 628 37.12 3.16 15.87
N ASN A 629 37.92 2.20 15.41
CA ASN A 629 39.37 2.25 15.53
C ASN A 629 40.11 1.70 14.28
N SER A 630 41.43 1.54 14.38
CA SER A 630 42.26 1.05 13.26
C SER A 630 41.88 -0.35 12.77
N THR A 631 41.21 -1.14 13.60
CA THR A 631 40.73 -2.49 13.28
C THR A 631 39.60 -2.41 12.26
N ASP A 632 38.62 -1.54 12.48
CA ASP A 632 37.51 -1.30 11.54
C ASP A 632 38.01 -0.82 10.19
N PHE A 633 38.93 0.15 10.23
CA PHE A 633 39.57 0.69 9.05
C PHE A 633 40.34 -0.38 8.26
N ALA A 634 40.99 -1.32 8.94
CA ALA A 634 41.68 -2.44 8.31
C ALA A 634 40.71 -3.45 7.69
N TRP A 635 39.55 -3.68 8.32
CA TRP A 635 38.51 -4.55 7.78
C TRP A 635 37.86 -3.98 6.52
N VAL A 636 37.47 -2.72 6.53
CA VAL A 636 36.96 -2.03 5.33
C VAL A 636 37.99 -2.06 4.22
N LYS A 637 39.28 -1.84 4.53
CA LYS A 637 40.37 -1.98 3.54
C LYS A 637 40.45 -3.38 2.94
N LYS A 638 40.39 -4.43 3.77
CA LYS A 638 40.45 -5.82 3.30
C LYS A 638 39.26 -6.15 2.40
N TYR A 639 38.07 -5.69 2.78
CA TYR A 639 36.86 -5.85 2.00
C TYR A 639 36.97 -5.18 0.63
N LEU A 640 37.39 -3.91 0.57
CA LEU A 640 37.58 -3.17 -0.69
C LEU A 640 38.67 -3.77 -1.60
N LEU A 641 39.64 -4.47 -1.03
CA LEU A 641 40.69 -5.18 -1.77
C LEU A 641 40.28 -6.60 -2.19
N GLY A 642 39.07 -7.05 -1.85
CA GLY A 642 38.61 -8.42 -2.11
C GLY A 642 39.39 -9.49 -1.32
N ALA A 643 40.06 -9.10 -0.24
CA ALA A 643 40.75 -10.04 0.64
C ALA A 643 39.78 -10.76 1.59
N VAL A 644 38.58 -10.21 1.77
CA VAL A 644 37.42 -10.85 2.41
C VAL A 644 36.16 -10.53 1.62
N ASP A 645 35.27 -11.50 1.50
CA ASP A 645 34.01 -11.36 0.75
C ASP A 645 32.92 -10.65 1.57
N LYS A 646 33.10 -10.55 2.90
CA LYS A 646 32.18 -9.92 3.85
C LYS A 646 32.93 -9.29 5.01
N LEU A 647 32.32 -8.29 5.65
CA LEU A 647 32.82 -7.68 6.88
C LEU A 647 32.48 -8.56 8.10
N PRO A 648 33.24 -8.46 9.21
CA PRO A 648 33.15 -9.39 10.36
C PRO A 648 31.77 -9.50 11.00
N ILE A 649 30.98 -8.42 10.92
CA ILE A 649 29.65 -8.35 11.50
C ILE A 649 28.54 -9.04 10.69
N SER A 650 28.85 -9.47 9.46
CA SER A 650 27.92 -10.20 8.59
C SER A 650 27.92 -11.70 8.89
N SER A 651 27.51 -12.10 10.10
CA SER A 651 27.25 -13.50 10.47
C SER A 651 25.76 -13.78 10.62
#